data_AF-A0A497RR85-F1
#
_entry.id   AF-A0A497RR85-F1
#
_cell.length_a   1.000
_cell.length_b   1.000
_cell.length_c   1.000
_cell.angle_alpha   90.00
_cell.angle_beta   90.00
_cell.angle_gamma   90.00
#
_symmetry.space_group_name_H-M   'P 1'
#
loop_
_entity.id
_entity.type
_entity.pdbx_description
1 polymer ?
#
loop_
_entity_poly.entity_id
_entity_poly.type
_entity_poly.pdbx_seq_one_letter_code
_entity_poly.pdbx_strand_id
1 'polypeptide(L)'
;MTTSQTISNGEPDIECGLCAEDAWNGSRCASCPLSRKRHYTRGIGADLHSADFFVVAESPHILGPSGSMDNHSGWNLDTEKLVLNLVSDYKKRMRGDHAELEGRYTYAVRCIEDKPKKKIIDCCSTLFHTELTEYAVEHRPIMVFALGPAVLKSLGVKYGKYNDIQGKFLEVTIQGRRVLVYPSLSKRQLASKAGYVDVTKRHLGNFLDGAVGNKNGHTVATEVSMPQLTEEYEFPRTPAEVEDLALHIINYARPGEDPAGAMLSIDTETNTLFPHRPKLKMLSVVAAWDKGKACSIPFEHPDTPWDPGEVRQSIWKILTCNKPKVGHNFKFDIKVLERKGFKVRQARWDTMLGEHLLEEDKKGYYSLKHLTKLMLPRYAGYEDQLHDILTLLEAPTQVLQLKQEEENVPPVVPKSKLKGAAKKLAQDIGYLHIPLKELNEYGAIDADVTRQLAGMQRKRMLIEQKHIVKRRNEYLRMPNAYFRAIGQPGTTESAPLEHLMQHHCIPATKTLAQMESIGMRVNREYVDDLLIDMDQSLRESRQELNQMIPPGITFNGEPFNPGSAPNIRKVLFGTGYLHPKTKETICYKGIIDPPTTATGLVSTNQAFLRSILVQHECPFAAAILSFRATSKARNTFVANIHALSAEDGRMHTSFHIAGASTGRLCVSGDTLLETTSGTFRISKLDLVSFPNAQILTHKNRLRRILNVFYKGKEQMYRVVLESGEQIDVTKGHRFFTPSGVQHLSDLTIGAQVTSIKSGRKNPFCSSPIVDISPIGVKEVWDIEVEEDHSFVAQGYVNHNSSSDENMQNVPHRIRNHNLKQIFIPTHPDKEVIGNADAKAAEVRVYAAYSGDANLIKALNDGMDPHSFFASMVYSPDVILKGIPSDLKHETLATVGIDDIHSWSYADFQNRDNFSGTDTAYGSRLNSLRKTIKRVVFGILYGASRRKISQIVGIPPAQAEVIIRALFSMFPTIEKYIRRTEEQVKLLGMVETFFGRRRRFDLKRLTYSMRSKANRQAVNFKIQSTSSDMVLNVMCKMEEPLRRDFRGRMLITVHDSVVFELPKEYVSQMPDFVQDYGVKQVAERFPWMPVPFEWDVEVGPSYGELTSVENYLNDNPEYIQGDADEHLEQDIRSEFIDIGN
;
A
#
# COMPACT_ATOMS: atom_id res chain seq x y z
N MET A 1 18.18 35.23 -64.38
CA MET A 1 16.73 35.48 -64.24
C MET A 1 16.05 34.20 -63.78
N THR A 2 14.92 34.32 -63.09
CA THR A 2 14.01 33.20 -62.73
C THR A 2 13.25 32.74 -63.98
N THR A 3 12.85 31.47 -64.11
CA THR A 3 11.60 30.92 -63.54
C THR A 3 11.61 29.39 -63.41
N SER A 4 10.64 28.85 -62.67
CA SER A 4 10.41 27.42 -62.45
C SER A 4 9.57 26.77 -63.55
N GLN A 5 9.80 25.48 -63.81
CA GLN A 5 8.72 24.56 -64.20
C GLN A 5 8.63 23.41 -63.18
N THR A 6 7.41 23.15 -62.72
CA THR A 6 7.09 22.09 -61.77
C THR A 6 6.79 20.78 -62.49
N ILE A 7 7.52 19.71 -62.17
CA ILE A 7 7.07 18.35 -62.50
C ILE A 7 6.09 17.91 -61.42
N SER A 8 4.88 17.57 -61.82
CA SER A 8 3.81 17.08 -60.95
C SER A 8 3.95 15.57 -60.72
N ASN A 9 4.59 15.17 -59.62
CA ASN A 9 4.42 13.82 -59.10
C ASN A 9 2.99 13.68 -58.56
N GLY A 10 2.18 12.83 -59.19
CA GLY A 10 0.82 12.53 -58.73
C GLY A 10 0.86 11.74 -57.43
N GLU A 11 0.68 12.42 -56.29
CA GLU A 11 0.19 11.78 -55.07
C GLU A 11 -1.30 11.46 -55.29
N PRO A 12 -1.82 10.28 -54.90
CA PRO A 12 -3.26 10.04 -54.95
C PRO A 12 -3.97 11.02 -53.99
N ASP A 13 -5.05 11.65 -54.43
CA ASP A 13 -5.86 12.53 -53.57
C ASP A 13 -6.56 11.69 -52.49
N ILE A 14 -5.99 11.71 -51.29
CA ILE A 14 -6.55 11.01 -50.13
C ILE A 14 -7.71 11.83 -49.57
N GLU A 15 -8.92 11.53 -50.05
CA GLU A 15 -10.15 12.15 -49.55
C GLU A 15 -10.41 11.80 -48.08
N CYS A 16 -10.17 12.78 -47.21
CA CYS A 16 -10.46 12.67 -45.79
C CYS A 16 -11.94 12.97 -45.54
N GLY A 17 -12.74 11.94 -45.25
CA GLY A 17 -14.21 12.08 -45.04
C GLY A 17 -14.64 13.05 -43.92
N LEU A 18 -13.71 13.54 -43.10
CA LEU A 18 -13.93 14.64 -42.15
C LEU A 18 -14.21 15.99 -42.85
N CYS A 19 -13.84 16.13 -44.12
CA CYS A 19 -14.03 17.35 -44.90
C CYS A 19 -15.45 17.51 -45.50
N ALA A 20 -16.34 16.54 -45.26
CA ALA A 20 -17.70 16.48 -45.83
C ALA A 20 -18.83 16.67 -44.79
N GLU A 21 -18.51 17.02 -43.54
CA GLU A 21 -19.51 17.37 -42.51
C GLU A 21 -19.53 18.89 -42.26
N ASP A 22 -20.72 19.48 -42.03
CA ASP A 22 -21.00 20.94 -42.00
C ASP A 22 -20.26 21.78 -40.94
N ALA A 23 -19.27 21.22 -40.25
CA ALA A 23 -18.44 21.92 -39.27
C ALA A 23 -17.49 22.96 -39.90
N TRP A 24 -17.37 23.04 -41.23
CA TRP A 24 -16.49 24.02 -41.90
C TRP A 24 -16.93 24.42 -43.32
N ASN A 25 -17.57 25.60 -43.45
CA ASN A 25 -17.99 26.18 -44.74
C ASN A 25 -16.82 26.78 -45.55
N GLY A 26 -15.79 25.99 -45.86
CA GLY A 26 -14.66 26.37 -46.70
C GLY A 26 -14.62 25.59 -48.01
N SER A 27 -14.73 26.29 -49.15
CA SER A 27 -15.15 25.70 -50.42
C SER A 27 -14.15 24.84 -51.19
N ARG A 28 -12.89 24.66 -50.73
CA ARG A 28 -11.90 23.73 -51.33
C ARG A 28 -10.91 23.19 -50.30
N CYS A 29 -10.43 21.95 -50.51
CA CYS A 29 -9.41 21.32 -49.65
C CYS A 29 -8.13 22.17 -49.50
N ALA A 30 -7.72 22.86 -50.57
CA ALA A 30 -6.51 23.71 -50.59
C ALA A 30 -6.58 24.99 -49.72
N SER A 31 -7.77 25.41 -49.27
CA SER A 31 -7.94 26.57 -48.37
C SER A 31 -8.18 26.20 -46.90
N CYS A 32 -8.19 24.92 -46.55
CA CYS A 32 -8.24 24.47 -45.16
C CYS A 32 -6.96 24.90 -44.39
N PRO A 33 -7.05 25.54 -43.21
CA PRO A 33 -5.88 25.98 -42.46
C PRO A 33 -4.98 24.81 -41.99
N LEU A 34 -5.51 23.59 -41.97
CA LEU A 34 -4.79 22.36 -41.61
C LEU A 34 -4.10 21.69 -42.83
N SER A 35 -4.49 22.02 -44.07
CA SER A 35 -4.00 21.35 -45.29
C SER A 35 -2.70 21.93 -45.88
N ARG A 36 -1.97 22.78 -45.14
CA ARG A 36 -0.61 23.28 -45.52
C ARG A 36 0.48 22.18 -45.44
N LYS A 37 0.23 21.01 -46.04
CA LYS A 37 1.11 19.82 -46.13
C LYS A 37 1.77 19.39 -44.80
N ARG A 38 1.09 19.54 -43.66
CA ARG A 38 1.65 19.26 -42.30
C ARG A 38 0.90 18.22 -41.46
N HIS A 39 -0.29 17.76 -41.87
CA HIS A 39 -1.13 16.82 -41.11
C HIS A 39 -1.00 15.34 -41.51
N TYR A 40 0.05 14.98 -42.26
CA TYR A 40 0.35 13.60 -42.64
C TYR A 40 1.85 13.35 -42.52
N THR A 41 2.25 12.47 -41.60
CA THR A 41 3.64 12.02 -41.45
C THR A 41 3.76 10.60 -42.03
N ARG A 42 4.61 10.40 -43.04
CA ARG A 42 4.96 9.05 -43.52
C ARG A 42 5.71 8.30 -42.42
N GLY A 43 5.53 6.97 -42.38
CA GLY A 43 6.33 6.11 -41.52
C GLY A 43 7.81 6.12 -41.89
N ILE A 44 8.67 5.83 -40.91
CA ILE A 44 10.14 5.82 -41.03
C ILE A 44 10.72 4.44 -40.73
N GLY A 45 11.96 4.18 -41.13
CA GLY A 45 12.59 2.87 -41.04
C GLY A 45 12.54 2.16 -42.40
N ALA A 46 12.24 0.87 -42.39
CA ALA A 46 12.17 0.04 -43.61
C ALA A 46 11.10 0.52 -44.62
N ASP A 47 11.32 0.20 -45.89
CA ASP A 47 10.38 0.46 -46.97
C ASP A 47 9.14 -0.43 -46.85
N LEU A 48 8.03 0.01 -47.46
CA LEU A 48 6.73 -0.66 -47.30
C LEU A 48 6.69 -2.11 -47.78
N HIS A 49 7.60 -2.50 -48.68
CA HIS A 49 7.68 -3.87 -49.20
C HIS A 49 8.80 -4.71 -48.55
N SER A 50 9.60 -4.15 -47.63
CA SER A 50 10.68 -4.87 -46.93
C SER A 50 10.46 -5.05 -45.42
N ALA A 51 9.54 -4.30 -44.82
CA ALA A 51 9.34 -4.26 -43.37
C ALA A 51 8.67 -5.52 -42.77
N ASP A 52 9.47 -6.48 -42.27
CA ASP A 52 8.97 -7.69 -41.57
C ASP A 52 7.96 -7.37 -40.44
N PHE A 53 8.10 -6.21 -39.78
CA PHE A 53 7.20 -5.76 -38.72
C PHE A 53 6.96 -4.24 -38.66
N PHE A 54 5.82 -3.87 -38.08
CA PHE A 54 5.44 -2.48 -37.83
C PHE A 54 5.49 -2.16 -36.33
N VAL A 55 6.11 -1.03 -35.98
CA VAL A 55 5.94 -0.37 -34.68
C VAL A 55 4.92 0.74 -34.87
N VAL A 56 3.76 0.61 -34.24
CA VAL A 56 2.64 1.53 -34.48
C VAL A 56 2.31 2.28 -33.20
N ALA A 57 2.26 3.61 -33.30
CA ALA A 57 2.05 4.47 -32.15
C ALA A 57 0.92 5.49 -32.35
N GLU A 58 0.54 6.14 -31.25
CA GLU A 58 -0.37 7.29 -31.22
C GLU A 58 0.29 8.51 -31.90
N SER A 59 -0.47 9.57 -32.20
CA SER A 59 -0.10 10.71 -33.07
C SER A 59 1.36 11.20 -33.02
N PRO A 60 1.93 11.67 -34.15
CA PRO A 60 3.14 12.51 -34.11
C PRO A 60 2.82 13.85 -33.43
N HIS A 61 3.60 14.21 -32.40
CA HIS A 61 3.64 15.58 -31.86
C HIS A 61 4.59 16.42 -32.75
N ILE A 62 4.56 17.75 -32.82
CA ILE A 62 4.61 18.77 -31.74
C ILE A 62 3.99 20.09 -32.23
N LEU A 63 3.20 20.76 -31.39
CA LEU A 63 3.26 22.22 -31.11
C LEU A 63 2.26 22.58 -29.99
N GLY A 64 2.58 23.56 -29.14
CA GLY A 64 1.77 23.96 -27.98
C GLY A 64 1.03 25.29 -28.18
N PRO A 65 -0.15 25.49 -27.56
CA PRO A 65 -0.95 26.71 -27.72
C PRO A 65 -0.53 27.83 -26.74
N SER A 66 0.55 28.57 -27.04
CA SER A 66 0.80 29.93 -26.50
C SER A 66 1.87 30.65 -27.32
N GLY A 67 1.71 31.95 -27.54
CA GLY A 67 2.62 32.78 -28.35
C GLY A 67 3.91 33.21 -27.63
N SER A 68 4.55 32.32 -26.87
CA SER A 68 5.84 32.58 -26.23
C SER A 68 6.96 31.84 -26.95
N MET A 69 7.86 32.57 -27.60
CA MET A 69 9.19 32.06 -27.92
C MET A 69 9.97 31.81 -26.61
N ASP A 70 10.93 30.90 -26.65
CA ASP A 70 11.87 30.57 -25.57
C ASP A 70 11.26 30.08 -24.24
N ASN A 71 10.87 28.79 -24.20
CA ASN A 71 11.43 27.80 -23.26
C ASN A 71 10.89 26.37 -23.51
N HIS A 72 11.32 25.72 -24.60
CA HIS A 72 11.03 24.30 -24.85
C HIS A 72 12.13 23.37 -24.33
N SER A 73 12.14 23.14 -23.01
CA SER A 73 12.94 22.06 -22.40
C SER A 73 12.13 21.34 -21.30
N GLY A 74 11.86 20.04 -21.50
CA GLY A 74 11.12 19.24 -20.51
C GLY A 74 10.81 17.82 -20.97
N TRP A 75 10.37 17.64 -22.22
CA TRP A 75 10.07 16.32 -22.81
C TRP A 75 11.16 15.86 -23.78
N ASN A 76 12.42 15.83 -23.33
CA ASN A 76 13.54 15.20 -24.07
C ASN A 76 13.46 13.67 -23.99
N LEU A 77 12.29 13.13 -24.34
CA LEU A 77 12.01 11.70 -24.45
C LEU A 77 11.20 11.46 -25.73
N ASP A 78 11.88 11.76 -26.84
CA ASP A 78 11.53 11.31 -28.18
C ASP A 78 11.33 9.78 -28.12
N THR A 79 10.07 9.38 -28.02
CA THR A 79 9.69 8.00 -27.66
C THR A 79 9.78 7.07 -28.87
N GLU A 80 9.74 7.65 -30.06
CA GLU A 80 10.07 7.04 -31.35
C GLU A 80 11.57 6.70 -31.39
N LYS A 81 12.46 7.66 -31.14
CA LYS A 81 13.90 7.38 -30.97
C LYS A 81 14.18 6.41 -29.83
N LEU A 82 13.44 6.45 -28.72
CA LEU A 82 13.57 5.46 -27.64
C LEU A 82 13.28 4.04 -28.15
N VAL A 83 12.14 3.81 -28.81
CA VAL A 83 11.74 2.48 -29.26
C VAL A 83 12.61 1.99 -30.43
N LEU A 84 12.97 2.86 -31.37
CA LEU A 84 13.91 2.53 -32.45
C LEU A 84 15.31 2.20 -31.91
N ASN A 85 15.79 2.93 -30.89
CA ASN A 85 17.03 2.56 -30.20
C ASN A 85 16.89 1.22 -29.48
N LEU A 86 15.77 0.93 -28.81
CA LEU A 86 15.53 -0.37 -28.17
C LEU A 86 15.48 -1.53 -29.18
N VAL A 87 14.90 -1.33 -30.38
CA VAL A 87 14.96 -2.29 -31.50
C VAL A 87 16.41 -2.51 -31.92
N SER A 88 17.14 -1.44 -32.22
CA SER A 88 18.55 -1.51 -32.64
C SER A 88 19.42 -2.22 -31.60
N ASP A 89 19.22 -1.91 -30.32
CA ASP A 89 19.88 -2.55 -29.18
C ASP A 89 19.56 -4.04 -29.06
N TYR A 90 18.32 -4.47 -29.38
CA TYR A 90 17.93 -5.88 -29.35
C TYR A 90 18.58 -6.64 -30.50
N LYS A 91 18.43 -6.16 -31.75
CA LYS A 91 19.05 -6.74 -32.94
C LYS A 91 20.56 -6.96 -32.78
N LYS A 92 21.27 -5.96 -32.25
CA LYS A 92 22.73 -6.00 -32.00
C LYS A 92 23.16 -7.01 -30.92
N ARG A 93 22.27 -7.40 -30.00
CA ARG A 93 22.58 -8.33 -28.89
C ARG A 93 22.36 -9.79 -29.26
N MET A 94 21.30 -10.09 -29.99
CA MET A 94 20.88 -11.48 -30.24
C MET A 94 21.72 -12.19 -31.32
N ARG A 95 22.15 -11.46 -32.36
CA ARG A 95 22.75 -12.02 -33.60
C ARG A 95 21.77 -12.95 -34.35
N GLY A 96 22.23 -13.61 -35.42
CA GLY A 96 21.39 -14.46 -36.27
C GLY A 96 20.23 -13.70 -36.91
N ASP A 97 19.13 -14.39 -37.14
CA ASP A 97 17.90 -13.95 -37.80
C ASP A 97 17.34 -12.63 -37.24
N HIS A 98 17.50 -12.39 -35.92
CA HIS A 98 17.13 -11.12 -35.28
C HIS A 98 17.86 -9.91 -35.87
N ALA A 99 19.06 -10.09 -36.43
CA ALA A 99 19.81 -9.04 -37.10
C ALA A 99 19.24 -8.71 -38.50
N GLU A 100 18.50 -9.63 -39.11
CA GLU A 100 17.89 -9.51 -40.45
C GLU A 100 16.44 -9.00 -40.43
N LEU A 101 15.85 -8.80 -39.24
CA LEU A 101 14.49 -8.24 -39.11
C LEU A 101 14.42 -6.76 -39.50
N GLU A 102 13.72 -6.42 -40.57
CA GLU A 102 13.42 -5.04 -40.96
C GLU A 102 12.15 -4.52 -40.28
N GLY A 103 12.20 -3.26 -39.83
CA GLY A 103 11.15 -2.67 -39.00
C GLY A 103 10.77 -1.27 -39.45
N ARG A 104 9.46 -1.00 -39.50
CA ARG A 104 8.89 0.28 -39.91
C ARG A 104 8.07 0.92 -38.78
N TYR A 105 8.36 2.17 -38.44
CA TYR A 105 7.64 2.94 -37.43
C TYR A 105 6.57 3.81 -38.12
N THR A 106 5.29 3.66 -37.76
CA THR A 106 4.17 4.43 -38.33
C THR A 106 3.12 4.78 -37.27
N TYR A 107 2.06 5.50 -37.68
CA TYR A 107 1.10 6.12 -36.77
C TYR A 107 -0.33 5.68 -37.05
N ALA A 108 -1.01 5.21 -36.00
CA ALA A 108 -2.44 4.85 -36.03
C ALA A 108 -3.36 6.04 -36.34
N VAL A 109 -2.93 7.25 -35.98
CA VAL A 109 -3.57 8.52 -36.32
C VAL A 109 -2.48 9.40 -36.90
N ARG A 110 -2.56 9.67 -38.20
CA ARG A 110 -1.54 10.42 -38.95
C ARG A 110 -1.68 11.94 -38.75
N CYS A 111 -2.89 12.40 -38.42
CA CYS A 111 -3.18 13.80 -38.11
C CYS A 111 -2.62 14.21 -36.74
N ILE A 112 -2.09 15.43 -36.65
CA ILE A 112 -1.57 16.01 -35.41
C ILE A 112 -2.74 16.46 -34.52
N GLU A 113 -3.20 15.58 -33.62
CA GLU A 113 -4.19 15.88 -32.59
C GLU A 113 -3.85 15.14 -31.29
N ASP A 114 -3.81 15.83 -30.15
CA ASP A 114 -3.42 15.27 -28.84
C ASP A 114 -4.41 14.22 -28.30
N LYS A 115 -5.69 14.33 -28.70
CA LYS A 115 -6.81 13.48 -28.25
C LYS A 115 -7.82 13.26 -29.38
N PRO A 116 -7.48 12.48 -30.42
CA PRO A 116 -8.29 12.41 -31.64
C PRO A 116 -9.70 11.90 -31.38
N LYS A 117 -10.70 12.68 -31.84
CA LYS A 117 -12.13 12.32 -31.71
C LYS A 117 -12.41 10.98 -32.38
N LYS A 118 -13.48 10.27 -31.97
CA LYS A 118 -13.85 8.97 -32.56
C LYS A 118 -13.81 8.99 -34.09
N LYS A 119 -14.51 9.93 -34.76
CA LYS A 119 -14.53 10.06 -36.23
C LYS A 119 -13.13 10.23 -36.85
N ILE A 120 -12.19 10.84 -36.14
CA ILE A 120 -10.83 11.14 -36.62
C ILE A 120 -9.94 9.90 -36.51
N ILE A 121 -10.06 9.13 -35.42
CA ILE A 121 -9.47 7.79 -35.32
C ILE A 121 -10.06 6.89 -36.41
N ASP A 122 -11.39 6.83 -36.52
CA ASP A 122 -12.09 5.94 -37.45
C ASP A 122 -11.72 6.27 -38.92
N CYS A 123 -11.60 7.55 -39.29
CA CYS A 123 -11.14 7.99 -40.62
C CYS A 123 -9.64 7.72 -40.87
N CYS A 124 -8.76 7.99 -39.90
CA CYS A 124 -7.34 7.63 -40.01
C CYS A 124 -7.13 6.11 -40.11
N SER A 125 -8.03 5.32 -39.52
CA SER A 125 -7.95 3.86 -39.53
C SER A 125 -7.98 3.32 -40.96
N THR A 126 -8.84 3.83 -41.84
CA THR A 126 -8.88 3.43 -43.25
C THR A 126 -7.51 3.63 -43.94
N LEU A 127 -6.89 4.79 -43.74
CA LEU A 127 -5.59 5.14 -44.34
C LEU A 127 -4.42 4.36 -43.73
N PHE A 128 -4.60 3.87 -42.50
CA PHE A 128 -3.63 3.03 -41.81
C PHE A 128 -3.81 1.54 -42.20
N HIS A 129 -5.05 1.10 -42.43
CA HIS A 129 -5.35 -0.24 -42.97
C HIS A 129 -4.74 -0.40 -44.36
N THR A 130 -4.90 0.58 -45.25
CA THR A 130 -4.30 0.52 -46.59
C THR A 130 -2.76 0.42 -46.54
N GLU A 131 -2.05 1.20 -45.70
CA GLU A 131 -0.58 1.05 -45.57
C GLU A 131 -0.19 -0.34 -44.99
N LEU A 132 -1.03 -0.97 -44.17
CA LEU A 132 -0.80 -2.33 -43.68
C LEU A 132 -1.09 -3.41 -44.74
N THR A 133 -1.98 -3.17 -45.70
CA THR A 133 -2.40 -4.16 -46.70
C THR A 133 -1.70 -4.02 -48.06
N GLU A 134 -1.15 -2.84 -48.39
CA GLU A 134 -0.14 -2.64 -49.45
C GLU A 134 1.14 -3.47 -49.22
N TYR A 135 1.42 -3.85 -47.97
CA TYR A 135 2.53 -4.73 -47.56
C TYR A 135 2.29 -6.23 -47.86
N ALA A 136 1.23 -6.60 -48.58
CA ALA A 136 0.78 -8.00 -48.74
C ALA A 136 1.74 -8.96 -49.49
N VAL A 137 2.85 -9.38 -48.86
CA VAL A 137 3.47 -10.68 -49.12
C VAL A 137 2.40 -11.75 -48.86
N GLU A 138 2.01 -12.52 -49.86
CA GLU A 138 0.98 -13.54 -49.71
C GLU A 138 1.41 -14.59 -48.65
N HIS A 139 0.42 -15.20 -47.99
CA HIS A 139 0.59 -16.27 -47.00
C HIS A 139 1.16 -15.92 -45.60
N ARG A 140 1.65 -14.70 -45.32
CA ARG A 140 2.15 -14.31 -43.97
C ARG A 140 1.26 -13.31 -43.20
N PRO A 141 1.03 -13.49 -41.89
CA PRO A 141 0.35 -12.48 -41.06
C PRO A 141 1.24 -11.25 -40.81
N ILE A 142 0.59 -10.10 -40.64
CA ILE A 142 1.25 -8.80 -40.46
C ILE A 142 1.55 -8.57 -38.97
N MET A 143 2.81 -8.31 -38.62
CA MET A 143 3.27 -8.16 -37.23
C MET A 143 3.22 -6.69 -36.77
N VAL A 144 2.47 -6.39 -35.70
CA VAL A 144 2.25 -5.00 -35.23
C VAL A 144 2.53 -4.84 -33.72
N PHE A 145 3.56 -4.09 -33.35
CA PHE A 145 3.82 -3.69 -31.96
C PHE A 145 3.05 -2.41 -31.63
N ALA A 146 2.00 -2.52 -30.80
CA ALA A 146 1.04 -1.44 -30.58
C ALA A 146 1.34 -0.61 -29.32
N LEU A 147 1.72 0.65 -29.52
CA LEU A 147 2.11 1.61 -28.49
C LEU A 147 0.95 2.57 -28.07
N GLY A 148 -0.25 2.03 -27.85
CA GLY A 148 -1.32 2.76 -27.15
C GLY A 148 -2.75 2.26 -27.38
N PRO A 149 -3.71 2.63 -26.50
CA PRO A 149 -5.13 2.32 -26.69
C PRO A 149 -5.71 2.77 -28.02
N ALA A 150 -5.25 3.92 -28.56
CA ALA A 150 -5.75 4.42 -29.85
C ALA A 150 -5.27 3.57 -31.03
N VAL A 151 -4.08 2.96 -30.94
CA VAL A 151 -3.53 2.03 -31.93
C VAL A 151 -4.37 0.76 -32.01
N LEU A 152 -4.74 0.20 -30.87
CA LEU A 152 -5.63 -0.96 -30.83
C LEU A 152 -7.01 -0.65 -31.40
N LYS A 153 -7.55 0.53 -31.08
CA LYS A 153 -8.84 0.98 -31.60
C LYS A 153 -8.81 1.16 -33.12
N SER A 154 -7.73 1.69 -33.69
CA SER A 154 -7.61 1.79 -35.16
C SER A 154 -7.43 0.43 -35.82
N LEU A 155 -6.82 -0.54 -35.14
CA LEU A 155 -6.72 -1.95 -35.58
C LEU A 155 -8.03 -2.74 -35.39
N GLY A 156 -9.11 -2.12 -34.90
CA GLY A 156 -10.40 -2.79 -34.66
C GLY A 156 -10.44 -3.73 -33.45
N VAL A 157 -9.35 -3.79 -32.66
CA VAL A 157 -9.20 -4.69 -31.51
C VAL A 157 -10.22 -4.33 -30.43
N LYS A 158 -11.05 -5.30 -30.02
CA LYS A 158 -11.98 -5.19 -28.88
C LYS A 158 -11.31 -5.72 -27.62
N TYR A 159 -11.44 -5.00 -26.50
CA TYR A 159 -10.86 -5.40 -25.21
C TYR A 159 -11.59 -4.74 -24.05
N GLY A 160 -11.60 -5.40 -22.87
CA GLY A 160 -12.20 -4.86 -21.65
C GLY A 160 -11.37 -3.72 -21.05
N LYS A 161 -10.12 -3.99 -20.66
CA LYS A 161 -9.16 -2.98 -20.21
C LYS A 161 -7.86 -3.12 -20.98
N TYR A 162 -7.23 -2.00 -21.28
CA TYR A 162 -5.98 -1.96 -22.07
C TYR A 162 -4.86 -2.81 -21.47
N ASN A 163 -4.72 -2.79 -20.13
CA ASN A 163 -3.70 -3.58 -19.44
C ASN A 163 -3.97 -5.09 -19.51
N ASP A 164 -5.20 -5.53 -19.76
CA ASP A 164 -5.58 -6.95 -19.69
C ASP A 164 -5.07 -7.77 -20.88
N ILE A 165 -4.68 -7.08 -21.95
CA ILE A 165 -4.13 -7.63 -23.19
C ILE A 165 -2.67 -7.23 -23.46
N GLN A 166 -2.03 -6.50 -22.54
CA GLN A 166 -0.62 -6.12 -22.68
C GLN A 166 0.29 -7.35 -22.58
N GLY A 167 1.28 -7.45 -23.46
CA GLY A 167 2.26 -8.53 -23.46
C GLY A 167 1.79 -9.83 -24.12
N LYS A 168 0.59 -9.87 -24.72
CA LYS A 168 0.07 -11.00 -25.51
C LYS A 168 0.05 -10.68 -27.00
N PHE A 169 0.02 -11.70 -27.86
CA PHE A 169 -0.36 -11.55 -29.27
C PHE A 169 -1.88 -11.66 -29.40
N LEU A 170 -2.50 -10.67 -30.04
CA LEU A 170 -3.92 -10.68 -30.40
C LEU A 170 -4.06 -10.84 -31.90
N GLU A 171 -5.07 -11.58 -32.34
CA GLU A 171 -5.41 -11.71 -33.75
C GLU A 171 -6.56 -10.79 -34.14
N VAL A 172 -6.39 -10.05 -35.24
CA VAL A 172 -7.47 -9.34 -35.91
C VAL A 172 -7.35 -9.46 -37.43
N THR A 173 -8.49 -9.40 -38.11
CA THR A 173 -8.55 -9.39 -39.58
C THR A 173 -8.80 -7.97 -40.07
N ILE A 174 -7.90 -7.45 -40.92
CA ILE A 174 -7.99 -6.10 -41.50
C ILE A 174 -8.04 -6.25 -43.02
N GLN A 175 -9.15 -5.84 -43.63
CA GLN A 175 -9.42 -5.96 -45.08
C GLN A 175 -9.09 -7.37 -45.64
N GLY A 176 -9.41 -8.43 -44.89
CA GLY A 176 -9.12 -9.83 -45.25
C GLY A 176 -7.71 -10.33 -44.91
N ARG A 177 -6.75 -9.46 -44.55
CA ARG A 177 -5.41 -9.87 -44.09
C ARG A 177 -5.42 -10.19 -42.58
N ARG A 178 -4.73 -11.27 -42.20
CA ARG A 178 -4.46 -11.66 -40.80
C ARG A 178 -3.39 -10.73 -40.21
N VAL A 179 -3.68 -10.12 -39.05
CA VAL A 179 -2.78 -9.20 -38.35
C VAL A 179 -2.58 -9.66 -36.91
N LEU A 180 -1.32 -9.79 -36.50
CA LEU A 180 -0.91 -10.17 -35.16
C LEU A 180 -0.43 -8.93 -34.41
N VAL A 181 -1.25 -8.47 -33.48
CA VAL A 181 -1.08 -7.23 -32.73
C VAL A 181 -0.55 -7.55 -31.34
N TYR A 182 0.56 -6.95 -30.95
CA TYR A 182 1.17 -7.12 -29.63
C TYR A 182 1.05 -5.81 -28.83
N PRO A 183 0.08 -5.69 -27.89
CA PRO A 183 -0.11 -4.47 -27.13
C PRO A 183 1.00 -4.25 -26.11
N SER A 184 1.54 -3.05 -26.09
CA SER A 184 2.59 -2.65 -25.16
C SER A 184 2.18 -1.43 -24.33
N LEU A 185 3.12 -0.77 -23.66
CA LEU A 185 2.83 0.47 -22.96
C LEU A 185 2.70 1.64 -23.95
N SER A 186 1.74 2.54 -23.74
CA SER A 186 1.59 3.74 -24.59
C SER A 186 2.78 4.70 -24.47
N LYS A 187 2.96 5.62 -25.44
CA LYS A 187 3.98 6.69 -25.36
C LYS A 187 3.92 7.41 -23.99
N ARG A 188 2.70 7.71 -23.55
CA ARG A 188 2.39 8.36 -22.27
C ARG A 188 2.72 7.48 -21.04
N GLN A 189 2.46 6.17 -21.10
CA GLN A 189 2.85 5.26 -20.03
C GLN A 189 4.39 5.16 -19.92
N LEU A 190 5.10 4.92 -21.02
CA LEU A 190 6.57 4.98 -21.10
C LEU A 190 7.17 6.26 -20.50
N ALA A 191 6.52 7.39 -20.77
CA ALA A 191 6.94 8.70 -20.30
C ALA A 191 6.64 8.98 -18.81
N SER A 192 5.94 8.10 -18.09
CA SER A 192 5.44 8.35 -16.73
C SER A 192 6.29 7.80 -15.56
N LYS A 193 6.96 6.65 -15.72
CA LYS A 193 7.82 6.02 -14.68
C LYS A 193 9.04 5.35 -15.32
N ALA A 194 10.21 5.43 -14.70
CA ALA A 194 11.44 4.86 -15.24
C ALA A 194 11.33 3.34 -15.55
N GLY A 195 10.87 2.53 -14.60
CA GLY A 195 10.76 1.07 -14.74
C GLY A 195 9.75 0.59 -15.80
N TYR A 196 8.95 1.48 -16.40
CA TYR A 196 8.12 1.12 -17.56
C TYR A 196 8.94 0.99 -18.86
N VAL A 197 10.14 1.58 -18.94
CA VAL A 197 11.05 1.32 -20.07
C VAL A 197 11.51 -0.14 -20.07
N ASP A 198 11.78 -0.72 -18.90
CA ASP A 198 12.15 -2.14 -18.76
C ASP A 198 10.97 -3.11 -18.97
N VAL A 199 9.73 -2.64 -18.89
CA VAL A 199 8.54 -3.40 -19.30
C VAL A 199 8.44 -3.43 -20.82
N THR A 200 8.43 -2.26 -21.47
CA THR A 200 8.38 -2.17 -22.94
C THR A 200 9.56 -2.87 -23.60
N LYS A 201 10.76 -2.84 -23.00
CA LYS A 201 11.93 -3.56 -23.50
C LYS A 201 11.73 -5.09 -23.52
N ARG A 202 11.03 -5.65 -22.53
CA ARG A 202 10.71 -7.09 -22.49
C ARG A 202 9.56 -7.44 -23.44
N HIS A 203 8.53 -6.60 -23.49
CA HIS A 203 7.47 -6.69 -24.49
C HIS A 203 8.02 -6.69 -25.92
N LEU A 204 8.99 -5.80 -26.20
CA LEU A 204 9.62 -5.69 -27.51
C LEU A 204 10.48 -6.92 -27.84
N GLY A 205 11.17 -7.50 -26.85
CA GLY A 205 11.91 -8.76 -27.04
C GLY A 205 10.97 -9.90 -27.46
N ASN A 206 9.96 -10.19 -26.65
CA ASN A 206 8.93 -11.19 -26.94
C ASN A 206 8.30 -11.00 -28.33
N PHE A 207 8.02 -9.74 -28.71
CA PHE A 207 7.46 -9.40 -30.02
C PHE A 207 8.44 -9.68 -31.17
N LEU A 208 9.71 -9.31 -31.03
CA LEU A 208 10.75 -9.54 -32.03
C LEU A 208 11.07 -11.04 -32.17
N ASP A 209 11.01 -11.81 -31.08
CA ASP A 209 11.16 -13.27 -31.13
C ASP A 209 9.99 -13.91 -31.90
N GLY A 210 8.76 -13.41 -31.71
CA GLY A 210 7.61 -13.76 -32.56
C GLY A 210 7.76 -13.32 -34.01
N ALA A 211 8.42 -12.20 -34.28
CA ALA A 211 8.69 -11.72 -35.65
C ALA A 211 9.72 -12.59 -36.38
N VAL A 212 10.77 -13.08 -35.70
CA VAL A 212 11.66 -14.13 -36.25
C VAL A 212 10.86 -15.39 -36.54
N GLY A 213 10.01 -15.84 -35.60
CA GLY A 213 9.11 -16.98 -35.82
C GLY A 213 8.30 -16.85 -37.11
N ASN A 214 7.61 -15.72 -37.29
CA ASN A 214 6.84 -15.40 -38.49
C ASN A 214 7.70 -15.32 -39.77
N LYS A 215 8.89 -14.70 -39.70
CA LYS A 215 9.84 -14.61 -40.83
C LYS A 215 10.35 -15.98 -41.28
N ASN A 216 10.42 -16.94 -40.37
CA ASN A 216 10.85 -18.32 -40.63
C ASN A 216 9.67 -19.26 -40.93
N GLY A 217 8.43 -18.76 -40.95
CA GLY A 217 7.22 -19.54 -41.26
C GLY A 217 6.61 -20.32 -40.08
N HIS A 218 7.08 -20.09 -38.85
CA HIS A 218 6.50 -20.68 -37.65
C HIS A 218 5.21 -19.96 -37.22
N THR A 219 4.23 -20.73 -36.74
CA THR A 219 2.99 -20.18 -36.16
C THR A 219 3.28 -19.42 -34.87
N VAL A 220 3.00 -18.12 -34.86
CA VAL A 220 3.02 -17.30 -33.64
C VAL A 220 1.74 -17.55 -32.85
N ALA A 221 1.87 -18.06 -31.62
CA ALA A 221 0.74 -18.31 -30.73
C ALA A 221 0.17 -17.00 -30.15
N THR A 222 -1.16 -16.89 -30.15
CA THR A 222 -1.93 -15.73 -29.67
C THR A 222 -2.45 -15.95 -28.27
N GLU A 223 -3.10 -17.09 -28.06
CA GLU A 223 -3.43 -17.65 -26.76
C GLU A 223 -2.79 -19.05 -26.64
N VAL A 224 -2.47 -19.45 -25.41
CA VAL A 224 -1.97 -20.79 -25.09
C VAL A 224 -3.02 -21.41 -24.18
N SER A 225 -3.61 -22.53 -24.58
CA SER A 225 -4.69 -23.16 -23.82
C SER A 225 -4.16 -23.79 -22.53
N MET A 226 -5.03 -24.05 -21.54
CA MET A 226 -4.63 -24.71 -20.30
C MET A 226 -3.86 -26.03 -20.54
N PRO A 227 -4.31 -26.96 -21.42
CA PRO A 227 -3.53 -28.15 -21.80
C PRO A 227 -2.15 -27.87 -22.42
N GLN A 228 -1.93 -26.70 -23.04
CA GLN A 228 -0.63 -26.27 -23.56
C GLN A 228 0.21 -25.49 -22.54
N LEU A 229 -0.34 -25.18 -21.36
CA LEU A 229 0.42 -24.69 -20.20
C LEU A 229 0.84 -25.86 -19.29
N THR A 230 -0.02 -26.88 -19.19
CA THR A 230 0.14 -28.03 -18.28
C THR A 230 0.66 -29.30 -18.96
N GLU A 231 1.12 -29.24 -20.21
CA GLU A 231 1.60 -30.39 -21.01
C GLU A 231 2.76 -31.18 -20.36
N GLU A 232 3.67 -30.49 -19.68
CA GLU A 232 4.78 -31.08 -18.91
C GLU A 232 4.49 -31.17 -17.39
N TYR A 233 3.23 -31.04 -16.96
CA TYR A 233 2.84 -31.09 -15.54
C TYR A 233 2.42 -32.50 -15.12
N GLU A 234 2.80 -32.90 -13.90
CA GLU A 234 2.59 -34.24 -13.37
C GLU A 234 1.47 -34.23 -12.31
N PHE A 235 0.36 -34.90 -12.61
CA PHE A 235 -0.80 -35.04 -11.73
C PHE A 235 -0.97 -36.51 -11.32
N PRO A 236 -0.38 -36.93 -10.19
CA PRO A 236 -0.37 -38.33 -9.77
C PRO A 236 -1.76 -38.84 -9.40
N ARG A 237 -2.02 -40.12 -9.67
CA ARG A 237 -3.32 -40.79 -9.52
C ARG A 237 -3.34 -41.89 -8.47
N THR A 238 -2.16 -42.30 -7.99
CA THR A 238 -1.97 -43.29 -6.93
C THR A 238 -0.90 -42.83 -5.93
N PRO A 239 -0.90 -43.29 -4.66
CA PRO A 239 0.16 -42.97 -3.70
C PRO A 239 1.56 -43.39 -4.15
N ALA A 240 1.67 -44.45 -4.96
CA ALA A 240 2.94 -44.88 -5.56
C ALA A 240 3.50 -43.84 -6.54
N GLU A 241 2.67 -43.29 -7.43
CA GLU A 241 3.05 -42.17 -8.30
C GLU A 241 3.47 -40.93 -7.50
N VAL A 242 2.86 -40.68 -6.33
CA VAL A 242 3.25 -39.58 -5.43
C VAL A 242 4.63 -39.83 -4.79
N GLU A 243 5.01 -41.07 -4.48
CA GLU A 243 6.37 -41.38 -4.01
C GLU A 243 7.42 -41.27 -5.13
N ASP A 244 7.17 -41.85 -6.30
CA ASP A 244 8.08 -41.75 -7.45
C ASP A 244 8.29 -40.29 -7.86
N LEU A 245 7.21 -39.49 -7.90
CA LEU A 245 7.25 -38.05 -8.14
C LEU A 245 8.03 -37.30 -7.05
N ALA A 246 7.82 -37.62 -5.77
CA ALA A 246 8.59 -37.02 -4.68
C ALA A 246 10.10 -37.32 -4.82
N LEU A 247 10.47 -38.55 -5.17
CA LEU A 247 11.85 -38.94 -5.44
C LEU A 247 12.42 -38.26 -6.69
N HIS A 248 11.63 -38.12 -7.76
CA HIS A 248 12.02 -37.35 -8.95
C HIS A 248 12.32 -35.90 -8.59
N ILE A 249 11.36 -35.22 -7.95
CA ILE A 249 11.46 -33.81 -7.53
C ILE A 249 12.71 -33.59 -6.68
N ILE A 250 12.98 -34.46 -5.70
CA ILE A 250 14.12 -34.32 -4.79
C ILE A 250 15.46 -34.47 -5.52
N ASN A 251 15.56 -35.44 -6.43
CA ASN A 251 16.82 -35.72 -7.15
C ASN A 251 17.03 -34.84 -8.39
N TYR A 252 16.00 -34.17 -8.90
CA TYR A 252 16.08 -33.37 -10.12
C TYR A 252 17.11 -32.23 -10.05
N ALA A 253 17.92 -32.13 -11.09
CA ALA A 253 18.70 -30.95 -11.45
C ALA A 253 18.78 -30.83 -12.98
N ARG A 254 19.14 -29.66 -13.48
CA ARG A 254 19.55 -29.50 -14.88
C ARG A 254 20.95 -30.07 -15.09
N PRO A 255 21.34 -30.45 -16.33
CA PRO A 255 22.68 -30.93 -16.62
C PRO A 255 23.76 -29.92 -16.17
N GLY A 256 24.60 -30.32 -15.21
CA GLY A 256 25.66 -29.49 -14.64
C GLY A 256 25.26 -28.61 -13.45
N GLU A 257 24.01 -28.67 -12.98
CA GLU A 257 23.56 -28.05 -11.73
C GLU A 257 23.56 -29.06 -10.56
N ASP A 258 23.82 -28.59 -9.34
CA ASP A 258 23.69 -29.39 -8.11
C ASP A 258 22.20 -29.52 -7.71
N PRO A 259 21.66 -30.74 -7.51
CA PRO A 259 20.30 -30.94 -7.00
C PRO A 259 20.00 -30.21 -5.69
N ALA A 260 20.97 -30.02 -4.78
CA ALA A 260 20.73 -29.28 -3.54
C ALA A 260 20.64 -27.75 -3.76
N GLY A 261 21.25 -27.23 -4.83
CA GLY A 261 21.16 -25.81 -5.22
C GLY A 261 19.93 -25.45 -6.07
N ALA A 262 19.29 -26.44 -6.71
CA ALA A 262 18.13 -26.23 -7.58
C ALA A 262 16.91 -25.70 -6.81
N MET A 263 16.29 -24.60 -7.28
CA MET A 263 15.12 -24.00 -6.62
C MET A 263 13.84 -24.80 -6.87
N LEU A 264 13.07 -24.98 -5.79
CA LEU A 264 11.76 -25.62 -5.76
C LEU A 264 10.72 -24.57 -5.33
N SER A 265 9.64 -24.37 -6.09
CA SER A 265 8.47 -23.64 -5.57
C SER A 265 7.59 -24.58 -4.78
N ILE A 266 6.95 -24.07 -3.73
CA ILE A 266 5.92 -24.73 -2.94
C ILE A 266 4.75 -23.75 -2.79
N ASP A 267 3.53 -24.27 -2.85
CA ASP A 267 2.28 -23.51 -2.73
C ASP A 267 1.18 -24.41 -2.13
N THR A 268 0.12 -23.82 -1.54
CA THR A 268 -0.95 -24.59 -0.88
C THR A 268 -2.37 -24.12 -1.20
N GLU A 269 -3.19 -25.05 -1.69
CA GLU A 269 -4.62 -24.83 -1.94
C GLU A 269 -5.44 -25.06 -0.67
N THR A 270 -6.39 -24.18 -0.35
CA THR A 270 -7.12 -24.22 0.92
C THR A 270 -8.59 -23.83 0.81
N ASN A 271 -9.42 -24.36 1.71
CA ASN A 271 -10.84 -24.00 1.78
C ASN A 271 -11.14 -22.63 2.45
N THR A 272 -10.16 -21.95 3.05
CA THR A 272 -10.38 -20.72 3.82
C THR A 272 -9.15 -19.81 3.82
N LEU A 273 -9.38 -18.49 3.78
CA LEU A 273 -8.32 -17.48 3.88
C LEU A 273 -7.77 -17.30 5.32
N PHE A 274 -8.16 -18.15 6.28
CA PHE A 274 -7.90 -17.98 7.71
C PHE A 274 -7.28 -19.25 8.36
N PRO A 275 -5.97 -19.53 8.18
CA PRO A 275 -5.36 -20.81 8.57
C PRO A 275 -5.29 -21.14 10.08
N HIS A 276 -5.71 -20.25 10.98
CA HIS A 276 -5.84 -20.57 12.41
C HIS A 276 -7.07 -21.45 12.71
N ARG A 277 -8.13 -21.28 11.91
CA ARG A 277 -9.45 -21.90 12.11
C ARG A 277 -9.39 -23.43 12.22
N PRO A 278 -10.18 -24.05 13.12
CA PRO A 278 -10.38 -25.50 13.14
C PRO A 278 -10.88 -26.06 11.80
N LYS A 279 -11.71 -25.30 11.06
CA LYS A 279 -12.27 -25.75 9.76
C LYS A 279 -11.31 -25.70 8.56
N LEU A 280 -10.01 -25.48 8.77
CA LEU A 280 -9.00 -25.49 7.70
C LEU A 280 -8.85 -26.89 7.08
N LYS A 281 -9.04 -26.97 5.76
CA LYS A 281 -8.61 -28.07 4.89
C LYS A 281 -7.55 -27.58 3.92
N MET A 282 -6.43 -28.29 3.85
CA MET A 282 -5.39 -28.14 2.83
C MET A 282 -5.75 -29.08 1.67
N LEU A 283 -6.36 -28.53 0.64
CA LEU A 283 -6.99 -29.28 -0.45
C LEU A 283 -5.95 -30.01 -1.31
N SER A 284 -4.85 -29.33 -1.64
CA SER A 284 -3.70 -29.87 -2.37
C SER A 284 -2.39 -29.23 -1.90
N VAL A 285 -1.28 -29.96 -1.99
CA VAL A 285 0.09 -29.43 -1.87
C VAL A 285 0.72 -29.39 -3.25
N VAL A 286 1.25 -28.23 -3.62
CA VAL A 286 1.77 -27.98 -4.97
C VAL A 286 3.29 -27.80 -4.94
N ALA A 287 3.97 -28.28 -5.98
CA ALA A 287 5.40 -28.04 -6.16
C ALA A 287 5.77 -27.78 -7.63
N ALA A 288 6.83 -26.99 -7.86
CA ALA A 288 7.42 -26.80 -9.19
C ALA A 288 8.95 -26.80 -9.13
N TRP A 289 9.60 -27.64 -9.94
CA TRP A 289 11.05 -27.89 -9.86
C TRP A 289 11.81 -27.48 -11.13
N ASP A 290 11.13 -27.37 -12.28
CA ASP A 290 11.63 -26.58 -13.40
C ASP A 290 10.57 -25.71 -14.10
N LYS A 291 11.00 -24.84 -15.01
CA LYS A 291 10.10 -24.11 -15.90
C LYS A 291 9.26 -25.12 -16.67
N GLY A 292 7.94 -25.01 -16.59
CA GLY A 292 7.04 -25.96 -17.21
C GLY A 292 6.93 -27.30 -16.48
N LYS A 293 7.57 -27.48 -15.32
CA LYS A 293 7.57 -28.74 -14.56
C LYS A 293 7.06 -28.52 -13.15
N ALA A 294 5.78 -28.83 -12.98
CA ALA A 294 5.03 -28.65 -11.75
C ALA A 294 4.07 -29.82 -11.52
N CYS A 295 3.64 -29.97 -10.27
CA CYS A 295 2.67 -30.97 -9.84
C CYS A 295 1.74 -30.37 -8.79
N SER A 296 0.51 -30.90 -8.73
CA SER A 296 -0.37 -30.75 -7.59
C SER A 296 -0.66 -32.13 -7.00
N ILE A 297 -0.50 -32.28 -5.69
CA ILE A 297 -0.77 -33.51 -4.94
C ILE A 297 -2.03 -33.26 -4.09
N PRO A 298 -3.19 -33.81 -4.49
CA PRO A 298 -4.41 -33.80 -3.68
C PRO A 298 -4.19 -34.32 -2.24
N PHE A 299 -4.87 -33.70 -1.28
CA PHE A 299 -4.74 -34.02 0.15
C PHE A 299 -6.10 -34.06 0.86
N GLU A 300 -6.69 -32.93 1.28
CA GLU A 300 -8.02 -32.91 1.95
C GLU A 300 -9.18 -32.48 1.03
N HIS A 301 -9.02 -32.57 -0.29
CA HIS A 301 -10.10 -32.31 -1.25
C HIS A 301 -11.10 -33.48 -1.29
N PRO A 302 -12.43 -33.25 -1.42
CA PRO A 302 -13.42 -34.32 -1.47
C PRO A 302 -13.19 -35.40 -2.55
N ASP A 303 -12.66 -35.02 -3.71
CA ASP A 303 -12.40 -35.93 -4.84
C ASP A 303 -10.99 -36.58 -4.77
N THR A 304 -10.29 -36.50 -3.62
CA THR A 304 -8.95 -37.08 -3.45
C THR A 304 -9.01 -38.62 -3.58
N PRO A 305 -8.20 -39.25 -4.47
CA PRO A 305 -8.32 -40.68 -4.77
C PRO A 305 -7.57 -41.62 -3.79
N TRP A 306 -7.13 -41.11 -2.64
CA TRP A 306 -6.36 -41.81 -1.59
C TRP A 306 -6.65 -41.21 -0.21
N ASP A 307 -6.25 -41.89 0.87
CA ASP A 307 -6.27 -41.29 2.21
C ASP A 307 -5.09 -40.31 2.39
N PRO A 308 -5.26 -39.15 3.06
CA PRO A 308 -4.18 -38.18 3.28
C PRO A 308 -2.94 -38.78 3.96
N GLY A 309 -3.12 -39.81 4.80
CA GLY A 309 -2.04 -40.53 5.49
C GLY A 309 -1.08 -41.25 4.55
N GLU A 310 -1.58 -41.81 3.44
CA GLU A 310 -0.77 -42.57 2.47
C GLU A 310 0.30 -41.69 1.80
N VAL A 311 -0.06 -40.45 1.45
CA VAL A 311 0.83 -39.50 0.77
C VAL A 311 1.62 -38.59 1.72
N ARG A 312 1.27 -38.56 3.01
CA ARG A 312 1.87 -37.66 4.02
C ARG A 312 3.39 -37.77 4.09
N GLN A 313 3.95 -38.97 4.00
CA GLN A 313 5.41 -39.15 4.04
C GLN A 313 6.09 -38.58 2.78
N SER A 314 5.50 -38.75 1.60
CA SER A 314 6.05 -38.26 0.33
C SER A 314 6.00 -36.74 0.24
N ILE A 315 4.90 -36.12 0.66
CA ILE A 315 4.80 -34.66 0.85
C ILE A 315 5.87 -34.15 1.84
N TRP A 316 6.06 -34.86 2.97
CA TRP A 316 7.10 -34.50 3.95
C TRP A 316 8.52 -34.59 3.37
N LYS A 317 8.84 -35.60 2.54
CA LYS A 317 10.13 -35.73 1.84
C LYS A 317 10.40 -34.49 0.97
N ILE A 318 9.40 -34.02 0.20
CA ILE A 318 9.50 -32.82 -0.66
C ILE A 318 9.76 -31.56 0.20
N LEU A 319 8.94 -31.33 1.24
CA LEU A 319 9.01 -30.12 2.08
C LEU A 319 10.29 -30.03 2.92
N THR A 320 10.87 -31.17 3.32
CA THR A 320 12.06 -31.23 4.19
C THR A 320 13.39 -31.42 3.46
N CYS A 321 13.39 -31.66 2.14
CA CYS A 321 14.61 -31.83 1.34
C CYS A 321 15.54 -30.59 1.37
N ASN A 322 16.79 -30.76 0.93
CA ASN A 322 17.79 -29.69 0.97
C ASN A 322 17.60 -28.58 -0.09
N LYS A 323 16.73 -28.76 -1.09
CA LYS A 323 16.47 -27.72 -2.11
C LYS A 323 15.98 -26.41 -1.49
N PRO A 324 16.45 -25.23 -1.93
CA PRO A 324 15.88 -23.95 -1.53
C PRO A 324 14.45 -23.78 -2.03
N LYS A 325 13.50 -23.59 -1.10
CA LYS A 325 12.08 -23.33 -1.36
C LYS A 325 11.82 -21.85 -1.65
N VAL A 326 10.95 -21.63 -2.61
CA VAL A 326 10.37 -20.34 -2.96
C VAL A 326 8.84 -20.41 -2.88
N GLY A 327 8.17 -19.28 -2.63
CA GLY A 327 6.70 -19.17 -2.62
C GLY A 327 6.24 -17.76 -2.99
N HIS A 328 4.93 -17.50 -2.93
CA HIS A 328 4.35 -16.17 -3.15
C HIS A 328 3.47 -15.76 -1.96
N ASN A 329 3.85 -14.73 -1.20
CA ASN A 329 3.24 -14.50 0.11
C ASN A 329 3.37 -15.76 1.02
N PHE A 330 4.56 -16.37 0.98
CA PHE A 330 4.90 -17.71 1.48
C PHE A 330 4.65 -17.90 2.99
N LYS A 331 4.40 -16.79 3.69
CA LYS A 331 3.83 -16.74 5.04
C LYS A 331 2.53 -17.54 5.17
N PHE A 332 1.68 -17.54 4.15
CA PHE A 332 0.39 -18.25 4.19
C PHE A 332 0.60 -19.77 4.23
N ASP A 333 1.37 -20.30 3.28
CA ASP A 333 1.64 -21.74 3.13
C ASP A 333 2.38 -22.29 4.34
N ILE A 334 3.33 -21.53 4.90
CA ILE A 334 4.02 -21.90 6.13
C ILE A 334 3.01 -22.14 7.26
N LYS A 335 1.99 -21.27 7.42
CA LYS A 335 0.95 -21.44 8.46
C LYS A 335 0.05 -22.65 8.17
N VAL A 336 -0.35 -22.86 6.91
CA VAL A 336 -1.18 -24.01 6.50
C VAL A 336 -0.45 -25.33 6.75
N LEU A 337 0.81 -25.42 6.30
CA LEU A 337 1.66 -26.60 6.43
C LEU A 337 1.99 -26.90 7.89
N GLU A 338 2.37 -25.89 8.68
CA GLU A 338 2.64 -26.07 10.12
C GLU A 338 1.37 -26.45 10.89
N ARG A 339 0.20 -25.89 10.54
CA ARG A 339 -1.10 -26.30 11.13
C ARG A 339 -1.51 -27.74 10.78
N LYS A 340 -1.01 -28.29 9.67
CA LYS A 340 -1.17 -29.70 9.27
C LYS A 340 0.02 -30.59 9.67
N GLY A 341 0.92 -30.11 10.54
CA GLY A 341 2.03 -30.86 11.12
C GLY A 341 3.27 -31.02 10.22
N PHE A 342 3.30 -30.37 9.05
CA PHE A 342 4.46 -30.36 8.16
C PHE A 342 5.47 -29.26 8.57
N LYS A 343 6.75 -29.43 8.21
CA LYS A 343 7.81 -28.43 8.47
C LYS A 343 8.57 -28.07 7.20
N VAL A 344 8.54 -26.79 6.82
CA VAL A 344 9.22 -26.29 5.60
C VAL A 344 10.69 -25.99 5.89
N ARG A 345 11.59 -26.88 5.46
CA ARG A 345 13.04 -26.67 5.52
C ARG A 345 13.52 -25.94 4.26
N GLN A 346 14.56 -25.12 4.43
CA GLN A 346 15.18 -24.34 3.36
C GLN A 346 14.24 -23.35 2.63
N ALA A 347 13.24 -22.76 3.30
CA ALA A 347 12.59 -21.56 2.78
C ALA A 347 13.63 -20.45 2.55
N ARG A 348 13.75 -19.91 1.32
CA ARG A 348 14.76 -18.92 0.93
C ARG A 348 14.22 -17.71 0.15
N TRP A 349 13.03 -17.79 -0.43
CA TRP A 349 12.48 -16.69 -1.24
C TRP A 349 10.96 -16.56 -1.12
N ASP A 350 10.50 -15.32 -1.20
CA ASP A 350 9.09 -14.97 -1.40
C ASP A 350 9.05 -13.97 -2.57
N THR A 351 8.29 -14.26 -3.62
CA THR A 351 8.27 -13.43 -4.83
C THR A 351 7.49 -12.12 -4.68
N MET A 352 6.52 -12.04 -3.76
CA MET A 352 5.87 -10.78 -3.40
C MET A 352 6.90 -9.86 -2.72
N LEU A 353 7.68 -10.40 -1.78
CA LEU A 353 8.74 -9.65 -1.10
C LEU A 353 9.92 -9.35 -2.04
N GLY A 354 10.24 -10.24 -2.97
CA GLY A 354 11.31 -10.06 -3.95
C GLY A 354 11.05 -8.90 -4.90
N GLU A 355 9.79 -8.69 -5.31
CA GLU A 355 9.40 -7.50 -6.08
C GLU A 355 9.41 -6.24 -5.22
N HIS A 356 8.96 -6.35 -3.96
CA HIS A 356 8.98 -5.24 -3.01
C HIS A 356 10.41 -4.71 -2.72
N LEU A 357 11.40 -5.60 -2.62
CA LEU A 357 12.81 -5.24 -2.49
C LEU A 357 13.41 -4.62 -3.76
N LEU A 358 12.83 -4.90 -4.94
CA LEU A 358 13.23 -4.30 -6.21
C LEU A 358 12.56 -2.93 -6.44
N GLU A 359 11.29 -2.74 -6.09
CA GLU A 359 10.51 -1.54 -6.44
C GLU A 359 9.47 -1.13 -5.36
N GLU A 360 9.92 -0.90 -4.12
CA GLU A 360 9.14 -0.56 -2.89
C GLU A 360 7.92 0.39 -3.06
N ASP A 361 7.97 1.33 -4.00
CA ASP A 361 6.89 2.29 -4.28
C ASP A 361 5.73 1.70 -5.12
N LYS A 362 5.84 0.47 -5.67
CA LYS A 362 4.81 -0.22 -6.48
C LYS A 362 3.73 -0.93 -5.64
N LYS A 363 3.15 -0.24 -4.67
CA LYS A 363 2.10 -0.79 -3.80
C LYS A 363 0.83 -1.12 -4.61
N GLY A 364 0.27 -2.31 -4.35
CA GLY A 364 -0.85 -2.87 -5.11
C GLY A 364 -0.46 -3.59 -6.42
N TYR A 365 0.83 -3.76 -6.70
CA TYR A 365 1.35 -4.43 -7.91
C TYR A 365 2.20 -5.67 -7.62
N TYR A 366 2.25 -6.14 -6.36
CA TYR A 366 3.09 -7.27 -5.94
C TYR A 366 2.39 -8.63 -5.98
N SER A 367 1.09 -8.70 -6.31
CA SER A 367 0.36 -9.98 -6.36
C SER A 367 0.71 -10.81 -7.58
N LEU A 368 0.62 -12.14 -7.46
CA LEU A 368 0.99 -13.11 -8.49
C LEU A 368 0.34 -12.77 -9.84
N LYS A 369 -1.00 -12.69 -9.91
CA LYS A 369 -1.79 -12.18 -11.07
C LYS A 369 -1.21 -10.92 -11.75
N HIS A 370 -0.63 -9.97 -11.00
CA HIS A 370 0.02 -8.81 -11.62
C HIS A 370 1.43 -9.12 -12.14
N LEU A 371 2.23 -9.89 -11.38
CA LEU A 371 3.59 -10.27 -11.77
C LEU A 371 3.60 -11.25 -12.95
N THR A 372 2.74 -12.28 -12.96
CA THR A 372 2.51 -13.19 -14.10
C THR A 372 2.28 -12.40 -15.38
N LYS A 373 1.32 -11.48 -15.33
CA LYS A 373 0.94 -10.61 -16.45
C LYS A 373 2.04 -9.64 -16.89
N LEU A 374 2.85 -9.13 -15.96
CA LEU A 374 3.91 -8.17 -16.26
C LEU A 374 5.24 -8.84 -16.68
N MET A 375 5.45 -10.11 -16.35
CA MET A 375 6.74 -10.80 -16.46
C MET A 375 6.70 -12.08 -17.31
N LEU A 376 5.59 -12.82 -17.28
CA LEU A 376 5.38 -14.14 -17.88
C LEU A 376 4.01 -14.20 -18.62
N PRO A 377 3.74 -13.29 -19.58
CA PRO A 377 2.39 -13.07 -20.13
C PRO A 377 1.78 -14.28 -20.88
N ARG A 378 2.58 -15.32 -21.21
CA ARG A 378 2.08 -16.63 -21.70
C ARG A 378 1.05 -17.25 -20.75
N TYR A 379 1.22 -17.09 -19.44
CA TYR A 379 0.39 -17.75 -18.43
C TYR A 379 -0.82 -16.89 -18.01
N ALA A 380 -0.80 -15.57 -18.20
CA ALA A 380 -1.77 -14.67 -17.58
C ALA A 380 -3.22 -14.89 -18.07
N GLY A 381 -4.18 -15.06 -17.15
CA GLY A 381 -5.58 -15.39 -17.45
C GLY A 381 -5.98 -16.83 -17.08
N TYR A 382 -5.02 -17.72 -16.77
CA TYR A 382 -5.23 -19.05 -16.19
C TYR A 382 -6.23 -19.05 -15.02
N GLU A 383 -6.16 -18.01 -14.19
CA GLU A 383 -6.94 -17.87 -12.96
C GLU A 383 -8.39 -17.43 -13.18
N ASP A 384 -8.74 -16.95 -14.38
CA ASP A 384 -10.07 -16.42 -14.66
C ASP A 384 -11.13 -17.56 -14.71
N GLN A 385 -10.74 -18.79 -15.07
CA GLN A 385 -11.65 -19.97 -15.06
C GLN A 385 -12.15 -20.32 -13.64
N LEU A 386 -11.27 -20.29 -12.62
CA LEU A 386 -11.68 -20.54 -11.23
C LEU A 386 -12.55 -19.41 -10.69
N HIS A 387 -12.29 -18.17 -11.11
CA HIS A 387 -13.12 -17.02 -10.73
C HIS A 387 -14.56 -17.16 -11.26
N ASP A 388 -14.74 -17.65 -12.49
CA ASP A 388 -16.06 -17.91 -13.07
C ASP A 388 -16.77 -19.06 -12.33
N ILE A 389 -16.08 -20.17 -12.00
CA ILE A 389 -16.64 -21.28 -11.20
C ILE A 389 -17.13 -20.78 -9.83
N LEU A 390 -16.30 -20.03 -9.10
CA LEU A 390 -16.67 -19.46 -7.80
C LEU A 390 -17.84 -18.48 -7.92
N THR A 391 -17.87 -17.66 -8.97
CA THR A 391 -18.96 -16.69 -9.20
C THR A 391 -20.30 -17.39 -9.46
N LEU A 392 -20.29 -18.59 -10.04
CA LEU A 392 -21.50 -19.43 -10.19
C LEU A 392 -21.94 -20.02 -8.85
N LEU A 393 -20.99 -20.49 -8.02
CA LEU A 393 -21.26 -21.04 -6.68
C LEU A 393 -21.79 -19.97 -5.69
N GLU A 394 -21.39 -18.71 -5.83
CA GLU A 394 -21.95 -17.58 -5.05
C GLU A 394 -23.41 -17.22 -5.42
N ALA A 395 -24.03 -17.91 -6.39
CA ALA A 395 -25.41 -17.62 -6.81
C ALA A 395 -26.43 -17.84 -5.66
N PRO A 396 -27.42 -16.94 -5.47
CA PRO A 396 -28.31 -16.94 -4.30
C PRO A 396 -29.01 -18.28 -4.02
N THR A 397 -29.35 -19.04 -5.06
CA THR A 397 -30.06 -20.33 -4.96
C THR A 397 -29.20 -21.43 -4.37
N GLN A 398 -27.92 -21.53 -4.77
CA GLN A 398 -26.98 -22.54 -4.27
C GLN A 398 -26.47 -22.17 -2.87
N VAL A 399 -26.20 -20.88 -2.66
CA VAL A 399 -25.82 -20.29 -1.36
C VAL A 399 -26.89 -20.46 -0.28
N LEU A 400 -28.16 -20.72 -0.63
CA LEU A 400 -29.20 -21.07 0.33
C LEU A 400 -29.12 -22.53 0.80
N GLN A 401 -28.74 -23.46 -0.08
CA GLN A 401 -28.60 -24.88 0.28
C GLN A 401 -27.36 -25.10 1.15
N LEU A 402 -26.19 -24.59 0.71
CA LEU A 402 -24.92 -24.71 1.44
C LEU A 402 -24.96 -24.14 2.88
N LYS A 403 -25.86 -23.20 3.15
CA LYS A 403 -26.00 -22.60 4.51
C LYS A 403 -26.84 -23.43 5.47
N GLN A 404 -27.68 -24.33 4.98
CA GLN A 404 -28.46 -25.22 5.85
C GLN A 404 -27.58 -26.32 6.50
N GLU A 405 -26.33 -26.44 6.05
CA GLU A 405 -25.33 -27.37 6.59
C GLU A 405 -24.34 -26.70 7.58
N GLU A 406 -24.34 -25.36 7.72
CA GLU A 406 -23.45 -24.60 8.63
C GLU A 406 -24.14 -24.09 9.93
N GLU A 407 -25.42 -24.41 10.19
CA GLU A 407 -26.17 -23.78 11.30
C GLU A 407 -25.82 -24.31 12.70
N ASN A 408 -24.75 -23.78 13.31
CA ASN A 408 -24.52 -23.78 14.76
C ASN A 408 -23.61 -22.61 15.21
N VAL A 409 -24.10 -21.37 15.11
CA VAL A 409 -23.38 -20.17 15.56
C VAL A 409 -24.32 -19.25 16.38
N PRO A 410 -23.96 -18.85 17.63
CA PRO A 410 -24.78 -17.96 18.47
C PRO A 410 -24.97 -16.56 17.86
N PRO A 411 -25.94 -15.74 18.33
CA PRO A 411 -26.45 -14.57 17.61
C PRO A 411 -25.40 -13.48 17.34
N VAL A 412 -24.78 -13.55 16.16
CA VAL A 412 -23.71 -12.65 15.72
C VAL A 412 -24.24 -11.22 15.52
N VAL A 413 -23.40 -10.23 15.88
CA VAL A 413 -23.57 -8.82 15.52
C VAL A 413 -23.98 -8.70 14.04
N PRO A 414 -25.10 -8.02 13.69
CA PRO A 414 -25.66 -8.04 12.34
C PRO A 414 -24.62 -7.73 11.26
N LYS A 415 -24.56 -8.58 10.20
CA LYS A 415 -23.50 -8.56 9.17
C LYS A 415 -23.28 -7.18 8.49
N SER A 416 -24.23 -6.26 8.55
CA SER A 416 -24.09 -4.86 8.09
C SER A 416 -23.13 -4.01 8.93
N LYS A 417 -22.93 -4.34 10.21
CA LYS A 417 -22.07 -3.59 11.14
C LYS A 417 -20.60 -4.03 11.08
N LEU A 418 -20.32 -5.27 10.65
CA LEU A 418 -18.99 -5.86 10.52
C LEU A 418 -18.18 -5.26 9.36
N LYS A 419 -16.86 -5.15 9.52
CA LYS A 419 -15.94 -4.52 8.54
C LYS A 419 -14.65 -5.34 8.39
N GLY A 420 -13.83 -4.98 7.38
CA GLY A 420 -12.52 -5.59 7.15
C GLY A 420 -12.56 -7.12 7.06
N ALA A 421 -11.66 -7.77 7.80
CA ALA A 421 -11.59 -9.21 7.96
C ALA A 421 -12.93 -9.85 8.38
N ALA A 422 -13.65 -9.26 9.35
CA ALA A 422 -14.91 -9.82 9.86
C ALA A 422 -16.04 -9.87 8.80
N LYS A 423 -15.97 -9.03 7.75
CA LYS A 423 -16.87 -9.15 6.60
C LYS A 423 -16.44 -10.30 5.66
N LYS A 424 -15.13 -10.41 5.34
CA LYS A 424 -14.58 -11.49 4.52
C LYS A 424 -14.90 -12.87 5.13
N LEU A 425 -14.68 -13.00 6.44
CA LEU A 425 -15.00 -14.15 7.29
C LEU A 425 -16.44 -14.68 7.12
N ALA A 426 -17.37 -13.78 6.82
CA ALA A 426 -18.81 -14.03 6.69
C ALA A 426 -19.28 -14.24 5.23
N GLN A 427 -18.32 -14.32 4.29
CA GLN A 427 -18.44 -14.56 2.84
C GLN A 427 -17.49 -15.69 2.36
N ASP A 428 -16.91 -16.47 3.28
CA ASP A 428 -15.82 -17.42 3.04
C ASP A 428 -16.35 -18.75 2.47
N ILE A 429 -16.70 -18.75 1.17
CA ILE A 429 -17.36 -19.88 0.46
C ILE A 429 -16.35 -20.93 -0.05
N GLY A 430 -15.06 -20.59 -0.13
CA GLY A 430 -13.93 -21.53 -0.18
C GLY A 430 -13.68 -22.25 -1.52
N TYR A 431 -12.44 -22.73 -1.72
CA TYR A 431 -12.08 -23.54 -2.89
C TYR A 431 -12.53 -25.01 -2.79
N LEU A 432 -13.17 -25.40 -1.69
CA LEU A 432 -13.65 -26.76 -1.40
C LEU A 432 -14.63 -27.31 -2.47
N HIS A 433 -15.28 -26.41 -3.20
CA HIS A 433 -16.28 -26.72 -4.23
C HIS A 433 -15.77 -26.52 -5.66
N ILE A 434 -14.48 -26.22 -5.85
CA ILE A 434 -13.84 -26.20 -7.18
C ILE A 434 -13.49 -27.65 -7.54
N PRO A 435 -13.84 -28.16 -8.74
CA PRO A 435 -13.48 -29.53 -9.15
C PRO A 435 -11.96 -29.74 -9.13
N LEU A 436 -11.54 -30.94 -8.70
CA LEU A 436 -10.13 -31.21 -8.37
C LEU A 436 -9.16 -31.00 -9.54
N LYS A 437 -9.60 -31.25 -10.79
CA LYS A 437 -8.77 -31.01 -11.99
C LYS A 437 -8.43 -29.53 -12.12
N GLU A 438 -9.44 -28.66 -12.14
CA GLU A 438 -9.26 -27.21 -12.28
C GLU A 438 -8.45 -26.62 -11.12
N LEU A 439 -8.66 -27.10 -9.89
CA LEU A 439 -7.87 -26.72 -8.71
C LEU A 439 -6.38 -27.11 -8.87
N ASN A 440 -6.12 -28.34 -9.32
CA ASN A 440 -4.76 -28.84 -9.54
C ASN A 440 -4.04 -28.12 -10.69
N GLU A 441 -4.74 -27.84 -11.80
CA GLU A 441 -4.20 -27.10 -12.94
C GLU A 441 -3.89 -25.64 -12.55
N TYR A 442 -4.73 -25.00 -11.74
CA TYR A 442 -4.48 -23.66 -11.21
C TYR A 442 -3.23 -23.59 -10.33
N GLY A 443 -3.18 -24.39 -9.25
CA GLY A 443 -2.09 -24.33 -8.28
C GLY A 443 -0.74 -24.64 -8.93
N ALA A 444 -0.68 -25.66 -9.79
CA ALA A 444 0.55 -26.01 -10.51
C ALA A 444 1.09 -24.86 -11.39
N ILE A 445 0.22 -24.00 -11.94
CA ILE A 445 0.64 -22.78 -12.63
C ILE A 445 1.15 -21.73 -11.64
N ASP A 446 0.47 -21.50 -10.51
CA ASP A 446 0.95 -20.57 -9.46
C ASP A 446 2.36 -20.95 -8.97
N ALA A 447 2.66 -22.23 -8.82
CA ALA A 447 3.99 -22.73 -8.46
C ALA A 447 5.06 -22.55 -9.57
N ASP A 448 4.79 -22.90 -10.83
CA ASP A 448 5.74 -22.71 -11.95
C ASP A 448 6.04 -21.22 -12.19
N VAL A 449 4.99 -20.40 -12.23
CA VAL A 449 5.09 -18.94 -12.36
C VAL A 449 5.89 -18.36 -11.19
N THR A 450 5.62 -18.78 -9.95
CA THR A 450 6.37 -18.34 -8.77
C THR A 450 7.85 -18.73 -8.87
N ARG A 451 8.18 -19.96 -9.30
CA ARG A 451 9.58 -20.37 -9.53
C ARG A 451 10.27 -19.49 -10.57
N GLN A 452 9.62 -19.25 -11.70
CA GLN A 452 10.17 -18.43 -12.79
C GLN A 452 10.35 -16.97 -12.34
N LEU A 453 9.39 -16.39 -11.62
CA LEU A 453 9.48 -15.05 -11.03
C LEU A 453 10.67 -14.92 -10.06
N ALA A 454 10.88 -15.88 -9.16
CA ALA A 454 12.03 -15.88 -8.25
C ALA A 454 13.37 -15.83 -9.00
N GLY A 455 13.51 -16.63 -10.07
CA GLY A 455 14.69 -16.60 -10.95
C GLY A 455 14.89 -15.25 -11.65
N MET A 456 13.80 -14.66 -12.17
CA MET A 456 13.84 -13.33 -12.80
C MET A 456 14.21 -12.22 -11.79
N GLN A 457 13.71 -12.29 -10.56
CA GLN A 457 13.98 -11.32 -9.50
C GLN A 457 15.43 -11.38 -9.02
N ARG A 458 15.96 -12.57 -8.70
CA ARG A 458 17.39 -12.75 -8.34
C ARG A 458 18.31 -12.19 -9.44
N LYS A 459 18.01 -12.49 -10.71
CA LYS A 459 18.74 -11.94 -11.87
C LYS A 459 18.65 -10.41 -11.96
N ARG A 460 17.49 -9.79 -11.70
CA ARG A 460 17.31 -8.33 -11.65
C ARG A 460 18.13 -7.69 -10.52
N MET A 461 18.10 -8.27 -9.32
CA MET A 461 18.87 -7.76 -8.17
C MET A 461 20.37 -7.78 -8.43
N LEU A 462 20.90 -8.86 -9.01
CA LEU A 462 22.31 -8.98 -9.37
C LEU A 462 22.73 -7.98 -10.47
N ILE A 463 21.86 -7.69 -11.44
CA ILE A 463 22.11 -6.68 -12.48
C ILE A 463 22.12 -5.26 -11.88
N GLU A 464 21.14 -4.92 -11.03
CA GLU A 464 21.10 -3.64 -10.31
C GLU A 464 22.37 -3.45 -9.45
N GLN A 465 22.75 -4.49 -8.69
CA GLN A 465 23.95 -4.50 -7.86
C GLN A 465 25.22 -4.26 -8.67
N LYS A 466 25.41 -4.94 -9.82
CA LYS A 466 26.57 -4.72 -10.71
C LYS A 466 26.64 -3.27 -11.22
N HIS A 467 25.51 -2.64 -11.52
CA HIS A 467 25.47 -1.22 -11.90
C HIS A 467 25.79 -0.29 -10.72
N ILE A 468 25.31 -0.58 -9.51
CA ILE A 468 25.58 0.21 -8.30
C ILE A 468 27.06 0.12 -7.91
N VAL A 469 27.64 -1.08 -7.90
CA VAL A 469 29.08 -1.29 -7.60
C VAL A 469 29.96 -0.57 -8.62
N LYS A 470 29.62 -0.63 -9.92
CA LYS A 470 30.34 0.15 -10.95
C LYS A 470 30.32 1.65 -10.63
N ARG A 471 29.15 2.24 -10.37
CA ARG A 471 29.02 3.66 -10.02
C ARG A 471 29.76 4.02 -8.72
N ARG A 472 29.65 3.21 -7.66
CA ARG A 472 30.40 3.39 -6.41
C ARG A 472 31.90 3.46 -6.67
N ASN A 473 32.43 2.54 -7.48
CA ASN A 473 33.85 2.52 -7.83
C ASN A 473 34.28 3.72 -8.69
N GLU A 474 33.40 4.27 -9.53
CA GLU A 474 33.63 5.52 -10.26
C GLU A 474 33.74 6.72 -9.29
N TYR A 475 32.84 6.85 -8.29
CA TYR A 475 32.91 7.93 -7.29
C TYR A 475 34.08 7.80 -6.31
N LEU A 476 34.42 6.59 -5.88
CA LEU A 476 35.56 6.35 -4.97
C LEU A 476 36.90 6.74 -5.59
N ARG A 477 37.02 6.70 -6.92
CA ARG A 477 38.19 7.14 -7.69
C ARG A 477 38.28 8.65 -7.89
N MET A 478 37.24 9.43 -7.55
CA MET A 478 37.29 10.88 -7.69
C MET A 478 38.22 11.51 -6.63
N PRO A 479 39.00 12.54 -6.98
CA PRO A 479 39.94 13.17 -6.04
C PRO A 479 39.21 13.94 -4.93
N ASN A 480 37.99 14.42 -5.19
CA ASN A 480 37.18 15.16 -4.22
C ASN A 480 36.63 14.21 -3.13
N ALA A 481 37.06 14.43 -1.88
CA ALA A 481 36.61 13.67 -0.71
C ALA A 481 35.09 13.67 -0.51
N TYR A 482 34.37 14.67 -1.01
CA TYR A 482 32.90 14.74 -0.94
C TYR A 482 32.23 13.61 -1.74
N PHE A 483 32.68 13.33 -2.96
CA PHE A 483 32.11 12.23 -3.76
C PHE A 483 32.49 10.86 -3.19
N ARG A 484 33.70 10.72 -2.62
CA ARG A 484 34.07 9.51 -1.86
C ARG A 484 33.15 9.29 -0.65
N ALA A 485 32.80 10.36 0.06
CA ALA A 485 31.86 10.34 1.19
C ALA A 485 30.37 10.20 0.80
N ILE A 486 30.01 10.24 -0.50
CA ILE A 486 28.68 9.88 -1.03
C ILE A 486 28.66 8.42 -1.54
N GLY A 487 29.83 7.87 -1.91
CA GLY A 487 30.00 6.44 -2.19
C GLY A 487 29.69 5.53 -0.99
N GLN A 488 29.71 6.09 0.21
CA GLN A 488 29.33 5.50 1.49
C GLN A 488 28.08 6.24 2.07
N PRO A 489 27.26 5.61 2.94
CA PRO A 489 27.25 4.20 3.30
C PRO A 489 26.35 3.36 2.37
N GLY A 490 26.43 2.06 2.60
CA GLY A 490 25.63 0.98 2.05
C GLY A 490 26.09 -0.32 2.73
N THR A 491 25.48 -1.45 2.42
CA THR A 491 26.00 -2.72 2.95
C THR A 491 27.30 -3.13 2.26
N THR A 492 28.15 -3.88 2.98
CA THR A 492 29.33 -4.57 2.44
C THR A 492 28.98 -5.81 1.62
N GLU A 493 27.74 -6.28 1.70
CA GLU A 493 27.32 -7.53 1.05
C GLU A 493 27.45 -7.52 -0.47
N SER A 494 27.93 -8.65 -1.01
CA SER A 494 28.12 -8.83 -2.45
C SER A 494 26.79 -8.86 -3.21
N ALA A 495 25.73 -9.42 -2.60
CA ALA A 495 24.36 -9.49 -3.12
C ALA A 495 23.32 -8.93 -2.10
N PRO A 496 23.26 -7.59 -1.89
CA PRO A 496 22.55 -6.94 -0.79
C PRO A 496 21.09 -7.36 -0.59
N LEU A 497 20.30 -7.36 -1.68
CA LEU A 497 18.87 -7.64 -1.61
C LEU A 497 18.56 -9.13 -1.45
N GLU A 498 19.49 -10.01 -1.86
CA GLU A 498 19.40 -11.45 -1.66
C GLU A 498 19.79 -11.84 -0.23
N HIS A 499 20.82 -11.21 0.33
CA HIS A 499 21.13 -11.30 1.77
C HIS A 499 19.95 -10.79 2.62
N LEU A 500 19.40 -9.62 2.29
CA LEU A 500 18.24 -9.05 2.99
C LEU A 500 17.01 -9.97 2.91
N MET A 501 16.76 -10.62 1.76
CA MET A 501 15.72 -11.63 1.63
C MET A 501 15.95 -12.80 2.61
N GLN A 502 17.13 -13.44 2.54
CA GLN A 502 17.40 -14.67 3.26
C GLN A 502 17.62 -14.49 4.77
N HIS A 503 18.12 -13.34 5.21
CA HIS A 503 18.54 -13.10 6.60
C HIS A 503 17.70 -12.07 7.37
N HIS A 504 16.75 -11.38 6.71
CA HIS A 504 15.76 -10.52 7.36
C HIS A 504 14.32 -10.87 6.94
N CYS A 505 14.00 -10.86 5.63
CA CYS A 505 12.62 -11.02 5.18
C CYS A 505 12.04 -12.42 5.45
N ILE A 506 12.76 -13.50 5.11
CA ILE A 506 12.26 -14.86 5.34
C ILE A 506 12.22 -15.27 6.83
N PRO A 507 13.22 -14.93 7.67
CA PRO A 507 13.09 -15.07 9.12
C PRO A 507 11.88 -14.33 9.68
N ALA A 508 11.69 -13.05 9.30
CA ALA A 508 10.52 -12.28 9.73
C ALA A 508 9.20 -12.89 9.23
N THR A 509 9.15 -13.41 8.00
CA THR A 509 7.99 -14.16 7.49
C THR A 509 7.65 -15.36 8.39
N LYS A 510 8.63 -16.10 8.91
CA LYS A 510 8.39 -17.23 9.83
C LYS A 510 7.91 -16.77 11.20
N THR A 511 8.62 -15.85 11.85
CA THR A 511 8.24 -15.33 13.17
C THR A 511 6.85 -14.69 13.14
N LEU A 512 6.53 -13.91 12.10
CA LEU A 512 5.20 -13.32 11.92
C LEU A 512 4.14 -14.38 11.56
N ALA A 513 4.48 -15.44 10.82
CA ALA A 513 3.56 -16.58 10.60
C ALA A 513 3.16 -17.25 11.92
N GLN A 514 4.14 -17.53 12.78
CA GLN A 514 3.91 -18.10 14.12
C GLN A 514 3.04 -17.18 14.98
N MET A 515 3.38 -15.89 15.07
CA MET A 515 2.61 -14.89 15.84
C MET A 515 1.15 -14.79 15.36
N GLU A 516 0.89 -14.83 14.06
CA GLU A 516 -0.48 -14.84 13.52
C GLU A 516 -1.22 -16.17 13.71
N SER A 517 -0.51 -17.29 13.90
CA SER A 517 -1.12 -18.59 14.21
C SER A 517 -1.36 -18.76 15.71
N ILE A 518 -0.59 -18.10 16.57
CA ILE A 518 -0.78 -18.06 18.03
C ILE A 518 -1.90 -17.09 18.42
N GLY A 519 -1.88 -15.86 17.89
CA GLY A 519 -2.88 -14.82 18.20
C GLY A 519 -2.90 -14.36 19.68
N MET A 520 -3.54 -13.23 19.96
CA MET A 520 -3.69 -12.74 21.35
C MET A 520 -4.96 -13.30 22.00
N ARG A 521 -4.88 -13.88 23.20
CA ARG A 521 -6.08 -14.33 23.94
C ARG A 521 -6.93 -13.12 24.33
N VAL A 522 -8.25 -13.21 24.09
CA VAL A 522 -9.21 -12.14 24.35
C VAL A 522 -9.99 -12.40 25.64
N ASN A 523 -9.95 -11.47 26.58
CA ASN A 523 -10.87 -11.48 27.72
C ASN A 523 -12.29 -11.18 27.21
N ARG A 524 -13.09 -12.25 27.09
CA ARG A 524 -14.44 -12.24 26.51
C ARG A 524 -15.43 -11.47 27.38
N GLU A 525 -15.44 -11.78 28.67
CA GLU A 525 -16.30 -11.17 29.68
C GLU A 525 -16.06 -9.65 29.75
N TYR A 526 -14.80 -9.22 29.89
CA TYR A 526 -14.44 -7.81 29.86
C TYR A 526 -14.79 -7.12 28.53
N VAL A 527 -14.73 -7.82 27.39
CA VAL A 527 -15.18 -7.28 26.09
C VAL A 527 -16.70 -7.07 26.05
N ASP A 528 -17.47 -8.00 26.63
CA ASP A 528 -18.93 -7.92 26.67
C ASP A 528 -19.40 -6.83 27.66
N ASP A 529 -18.77 -6.71 28.82
CA ASP A 529 -18.93 -5.58 29.75
C ASP A 529 -18.58 -4.25 29.09
N LEU A 530 -17.44 -4.15 28.40
CA LEU A 530 -17.07 -2.95 27.64
C LEU A 530 -18.10 -2.58 26.58
N LEU A 531 -18.76 -3.54 25.93
CA LEU A 531 -19.84 -3.24 24.97
C LEU A 531 -21.07 -2.64 25.67
N ILE A 532 -21.43 -3.16 26.84
CA ILE A 532 -22.54 -2.65 27.67
C ILE A 532 -22.23 -1.23 28.18
N ASP A 533 -21.07 -1.04 28.80
CA ASP A 533 -20.59 0.22 29.36
C ASP A 533 -20.43 1.30 28.27
N MET A 534 -19.83 0.95 27.13
CA MET A 534 -19.66 1.90 26.04
C MET A 534 -21.00 2.28 25.41
N ASP A 535 -21.96 1.36 25.27
CA ASP A 535 -23.30 1.71 24.80
C ASP A 535 -24.10 2.54 25.81
N GLN A 536 -23.90 2.35 27.12
CA GLN A 536 -24.43 3.24 28.16
C GLN A 536 -23.80 4.64 28.08
N SER A 537 -22.47 4.71 28.06
CA SER A 537 -21.69 5.95 27.84
C SER A 537 -22.11 6.71 26.58
N LEU A 538 -22.54 6.00 25.53
CA LEU A 538 -23.04 6.58 24.27
C LEU A 538 -24.51 7.01 24.34
N ARG A 539 -25.34 6.40 25.20
CA ARG A 539 -26.69 6.91 25.54
C ARG A 539 -26.59 8.20 26.35
N GLU A 540 -25.77 8.21 27.38
CA GLU A 540 -25.57 9.35 28.28
C GLU A 540 -25.03 10.58 27.55
N SER A 541 -23.93 10.48 26.80
CA SER A 541 -23.44 11.65 26.07
C SER A 541 -24.33 12.08 24.90
N ARG A 542 -25.27 11.25 24.43
CA ARG A 542 -26.35 11.74 23.55
C ARG A 542 -27.34 12.61 24.33
N GLN A 543 -27.72 12.21 25.54
CA GLN A 543 -28.59 13.02 26.41
C GLN A 543 -27.91 14.33 26.82
N GLU A 544 -26.65 14.29 27.24
CA GLU A 544 -25.80 15.47 27.53
C GLU A 544 -25.77 16.44 26.33
N LEU A 545 -25.41 15.94 25.14
CA LEU A 545 -25.32 16.75 23.94
C LEU A 545 -26.68 17.29 23.48
N ASN A 546 -27.77 16.54 23.71
CA ASN A 546 -29.13 17.03 23.49
C ASN A 546 -29.50 18.16 24.46
N GLN A 547 -29.09 18.10 25.73
CA GLN A 547 -29.31 19.17 26.72
C GLN A 547 -28.50 20.44 26.41
N MET A 548 -27.40 20.32 25.65
CA MET A 548 -26.66 21.47 25.11
C MET A 548 -27.29 22.06 23.84
N ILE A 549 -28.41 21.52 23.32
CA ILE A 549 -29.15 22.12 22.21
C ILE A 549 -30.20 23.09 22.75
N PRO A 550 -30.25 24.36 22.28
CA PRO A 550 -31.31 25.29 22.68
C PRO A 550 -32.72 24.79 22.28
N PRO A 551 -33.77 25.02 23.10
CA PRO A 551 -35.14 24.65 22.77
C PRO A 551 -35.59 25.16 21.39
N GLY A 552 -36.37 24.36 20.67
CA GLY A 552 -36.87 24.70 19.33
C GLY A 552 -35.88 24.49 18.17
N ILE A 553 -34.61 24.16 18.42
CA ILE A 553 -33.65 23.85 17.36
C ILE A 553 -33.83 22.41 16.87
N THR A 554 -34.38 22.25 15.67
CA THR A 554 -34.63 20.93 15.03
C THR A 554 -33.53 20.55 14.02
N PHE A 555 -33.38 19.25 13.72
CA PHE A 555 -32.44 18.73 12.71
C PHE A 555 -33.18 17.96 11.61
N ASN A 556 -34.07 18.66 10.89
CA ASN A 556 -34.95 18.10 9.84
C ASN A 556 -35.95 17.07 10.38
N GLY A 557 -36.56 17.33 11.53
CA GLY A 557 -37.45 16.40 12.25
C GLY A 557 -36.70 15.43 13.17
N GLU A 558 -35.47 15.07 12.83
CA GLU A 558 -34.65 14.15 13.62
C GLU A 558 -34.02 14.80 14.88
N PRO A 559 -33.68 13.99 15.91
CA PRO A 559 -32.84 14.40 17.03
C PRO A 559 -31.42 14.80 16.60
N PHE A 560 -30.69 15.47 17.50
CA PHE A 560 -29.29 15.81 17.26
C PHE A 560 -28.42 14.55 17.18
N ASN A 561 -27.94 14.19 15.97
CA ASN A 561 -26.93 13.15 15.80
C ASN A 561 -25.50 13.70 16.04
N PRO A 562 -24.77 13.30 17.11
CA PRO A 562 -23.40 13.73 17.39
C PRO A 562 -22.31 13.09 16.49
N GLY A 563 -22.66 12.11 15.65
CA GLY A 563 -21.81 11.72 14.53
C GLY A 563 -21.68 12.83 13.48
N SER A 564 -22.70 13.67 13.35
CA SER A 564 -22.92 14.56 12.22
C SER A 564 -21.99 15.78 12.17
N ALA A 565 -21.12 15.81 11.17
CA ALA A 565 -20.38 17.02 10.83
C ALA A 565 -21.32 18.21 10.48
N PRO A 566 -22.42 18.05 9.72
CA PRO A 566 -23.45 19.08 9.56
C PRO A 566 -24.11 19.58 10.85
N ASN A 567 -24.61 18.70 11.73
CA ASN A 567 -25.31 19.15 12.95
C ASN A 567 -24.35 19.88 13.90
N ILE A 568 -23.14 19.35 14.11
CA ILE A 568 -22.10 20.00 14.91
C ILE A 568 -21.80 21.41 14.38
N ARG A 569 -21.75 21.61 13.05
CA ARG A 569 -21.58 22.94 12.45
C ARG A 569 -22.78 23.85 12.69
N LYS A 570 -24.01 23.35 12.50
CA LYS A 570 -25.24 24.11 12.73
C LYS A 570 -25.27 24.67 14.15
N VAL A 571 -24.84 23.86 15.12
CA VAL A 571 -24.72 24.25 16.53
C VAL A 571 -23.55 25.21 16.76
N LEU A 572 -22.30 24.80 16.54
CA LEU A 572 -21.11 25.61 16.90
C LEU A 572 -21.00 26.97 16.22
N PHE A 573 -21.49 27.11 14.97
CA PHE A 573 -21.25 28.30 14.14
C PHE A 573 -22.55 28.98 13.65
N GLY A 574 -23.72 28.37 13.91
CA GLY A 574 -25.03 28.85 13.47
C GLY A 574 -25.91 29.30 14.63
N THR A 575 -26.58 28.33 15.28
CA THR A 575 -27.56 28.55 16.36
C THR A 575 -26.91 28.85 17.70
N GLY A 576 -25.69 28.36 17.92
CA GLY A 576 -25.08 28.24 19.23
C GLY A 576 -25.51 26.97 19.97
N TYR A 577 -24.76 26.65 21.03
CA TYR A 577 -25.10 25.63 22.04
C TYR A 577 -25.41 26.29 23.38
N LEU A 578 -26.25 25.65 24.19
CA LEU A 578 -26.49 26.03 25.56
C LEU A 578 -25.30 25.62 26.43
N HIS A 579 -24.60 26.58 27.03
CA HIS A 579 -23.45 26.30 27.88
C HIS A 579 -23.88 25.54 29.15
N PRO A 580 -23.31 24.37 29.47
CA PRO A 580 -23.85 23.49 30.51
C PRO A 580 -23.93 24.14 31.90
N LYS A 581 -23.01 25.05 32.23
CA LYS A 581 -22.99 25.78 33.51
C LYS A 581 -23.88 27.04 33.49
N THR A 582 -23.58 28.01 32.63
CA THR A 582 -24.23 29.34 32.65
C THR A 582 -25.58 29.39 31.92
N LYS A 583 -25.92 28.36 31.13
CA LYS A 583 -27.13 28.26 30.27
C LYS A 583 -27.24 29.34 29.17
N GLU A 584 -26.21 30.15 28.99
CA GLU A 584 -26.09 31.10 27.89
C GLU A 584 -25.91 30.37 26.54
N THR A 585 -26.35 30.98 25.44
CA THR A 585 -26.17 30.41 24.09
C THR A 585 -24.85 30.90 23.49
N ILE A 586 -23.84 30.03 23.45
CA ILE A 586 -22.50 30.35 22.93
C ILE A 586 -22.39 29.91 21.46
N CYS A 587 -21.88 30.78 20.58
CA CYS A 587 -21.74 30.52 19.14
C CYS A 587 -20.49 31.21 18.56
N TYR A 588 -19.59 30.45 17.93
CA TYR A 588 -18.29 30.94 17.47
C TYR A 588 -18.33 31.52 16.06
N LYS A 589 -19.09 32.60 15.89
CA LYS A 589 -19.14 33.38 14.65
C LYS A 589 -17.89 34.27 14.57
N GLY A 590 -17.19 34.24 13.44
CA GLY A 590 -16.04 35.13 13.20
C GLY A 590 -14.66 34.60 13.58
N ILE A 591 -14.49 33.29 13.80
CA ILE A 591 -13.13 32.69 13.84
C ILE A 591 -12.38 33.08 12.55
N ILE A 592 -11.15 33.56 12.68
CA ILE A 592 -10.28 33.96 11.56
C ILE A 592 -9.58 32.72 10.97
N ASP A 593 -9.56 32.59 9.64
CA ASP A 593 -9.00 31.46 8.88
C ASP A 593 -9.19 30.07 9.53
N PRO A 594 -10.42 29.70 9.96
CA PRO A 594 -10.66 28.36 10.48
C PRO A 594 -10.31 27.38 9.37
N PRO A 595 -9.64 26.24 9.65
CA PRO A 595 -9.36 25.22 8.65
C PRO A 595 -10.66 24.71 8.05
N THR A 596 -11.08 25.34 6.95
CA THR A 596 -12.19 24.88 6.14
C THR A 596 -11.75 23.66 5.37
N THR A 597 -12.70 23.13 4.63
CA THR A 597 -12.50 21.96 3.83
C THR A 597 -12.81 22.37 2.32
N ALA A 598 -13.01 21.47 1.32
CA ALA A 598 -13.54 21.57 -0.10
C ALA A 598 -15.02 21.24 -0.86
N THR A 599 -16.44 21.46 -0.81
CA THR A 599 -17.81 22.06 -0.23
C THR A 599 -18.17 23.54 0.10
N GLY A 600 -18.23 23.90 1.41
CA GLY A 600 -18.55 25.20 2.03
C GLY A 600 -17.74 25.52 3.29
N LEU A 601 -17.30 24.51 4.01
CA LEU A 601 -17.63 24.40 5.43
C LEU A 601 -16.39 24.32 6.32
N VAL A 602 -16.50 25.01 7.47
CA VAL A 602 -15.61 24.88 8.63
C VAL A 602 -15.45 23.41 8.99
N SER A 603 -14.22 22.97 9.30
CA SER A 603 -13.97 21.60 9.74
C SER A 603 -14.75 21.28 11.02
N THR A 604 -15.05 20.00 11.22
CA THR A 604 -15.37 19.46 12.55
C THR A 604 -14.58 18.17 12.78
N ASN A 605 -13.38 18.07 12.21
CA ASN A 605 -12.46 16.96 12.48
C ASN A 605 -11.84 17.08 13.90
N GLN A 606 -11.25 15.98 14.37
CA GLN A 606 -10.68 15.90 15.73
C GLN A 606 -9.60 16.97 16.00
N ALA A 607 -8.81 17.34 15.00
CA ALA A 607 -7.76 18.35 15.13
C ALA A 607 -8.32 19.76 15.39
N PHE A 608 -9.36 20.17 14.65
CA PHE A 608 -9.95 21.50 14.79
C PHE A 608 -10.96 21.62 15.94
N LEU A 609 -11.69 20.55 16.26
CA LEU A 609 -12.48 20.53 17.50
C LEU A 609 -11.58 20.64 18.74
N ARG A 610 -10.35 20.09 18.68
CA ARG A 610 -9.33 20.32 19.72
C ARG A 610 -8.80 21.75 19.75
N SER A 611 -8.62 22.43 18.61
CA SER A 611 -8.19 23.83 18.64
C SER A 611 -9.28 24.75 19.20
N ILE A 612 -10.56 24.56 18.83
CA ILE A 612 -11.69 25.28 19.46
C ILE A 612 -11.73 25.03 20.98
N LEU A 613 -11.55 23.77 21.42
CA LEU A 613 -11.53 23.43 22.85
C LEU A 613 -10.39 24.15 23.60
N VAL A 614 -9.20 24.24 23.02
CA VAL A 614 -8.05 24.91 23.65
C VAL A 614 -8.14 26.44 23.56
N GLN A 615 -8.69 27.00 22.48
CA GLN A 615 -8.75 28.45 22.25
C GLN A 615 -9.95 29.13 22.93
N HIS A 616 -11.02 28.36 23.22
CA HIS A 616 -12.30 28.90 23.67
C HIS A 616 -13.01 28.04 24.75
N GLU A 617 -12.28 27.12 25.38
CA GLU A 617 -12.75 26.22 26.47
C GLU A 617 -14.04 25.42 26.18
N CYS A 618 -14.43 25.29 24.91
CA CYS A 618 -15.78 24.89 24.50
C CYS A 618 -16.23 23.50 25.02
N PRO A 619 -17.20 23.42 25.96
CA PRO A 619 -17.65 22.14 26.50
C PRO A 619 -18.35 21.26 25.44
N PHE A 620 -19.08 21.88 24.50
CA PHE A 620 -19.72 21.14 23.40
C PHE A 620 -18.68 20.48 22.47
N ALA A 621 -17.54 21.13 22.22
CA ALA A 621 -16.45 20.53 21.48
C ALA A 621 -15.81 19.35 22.25
N ALA A 622 -15.67 19.47 23.58
CA ALA A 622 -15.21 18.36 24.43
C ALA A 622 -16.16 17.17 24.43
N ALA A 623 -17.47 17.39 24.63
CA ALA A 623 -18.48 16.34 24.63
C ALA A 623 -18.58 15.62 23.25
N ILE A 624 -18.49 16.36 22.14
CA ILE A 624 -18.41 15.77 20.79
C ILE A 624 -17.12 14.96 20.58
N LEU A 625 -15.97 15.42 21.08
CA LEU A 625 -14.72 14.67 21.04
C LEU A 625 -14.81 13.37 21.85
N SER A 626 -15.43 13.42 23.05
CA SER A 626 -15.69 12.26 23.93
C SER A 626 -16.61 11.24 23.27
N PHE A 627 -17.77 11.67 22.75
CA PHE A 627 -18.72 10.81 22.04
C PHE A 627 -18.05 10.10 20.86
N ARG A 628 -17.28 10.84 20.05
CA ARG A 628 -16.63 10.28 18.85
C ARG A 628 -15.48 9.33 19.16
N ALA A 629 -14.75 9.55 20.26
CA ALA A 629 -13.75 8.59 20.74
C ALA A 629 -14.42 7.26 21.13
N THR A 630 -15.40 7.32 22.03
CA THR A 630 -16.17 6.15 22.51
C THR A 630 -16.85 5.41 21.34
N SER A 631 -17.54 6.14 20.46
CA SER A 631 -18.25 5.58 19.31
C SER A 631 -17.32 4.94 18.29
N LYS A 632 -16.13 5.53 18.04
CA LYS A 632 -15.12 4.89 17.20
C LYS A 632 -14.67 3.58 17.84
N ALA A 633 -14.28 3.58 19.12
CA ALA A 633 -13.68 2.40 19.72
C ALA A 633 -14.65 1.22 19.90
N ARG A 634 -15.89 1.49 20.35
CA ARG A 634 -16.96 0.50 20.42
C ARG A 634 -17.20 -0.18 19.06
N ASN A 635 -17.23 0.59 17.96
CA ASN A 635 -17.60 0.10 16.63
C ASN A 635 -16.44 -0.24 15.68
N THR A 636 -15.18 0.03 16.07
CA THR A 636 -13.99 -0.20 15.21
C THR A 636 -12.97 -1.13 15.86
N PHE A 637 -13.04 -1.32 17.18
CA PHE A 637 -12.15 -2.23 17.92
C PHE A 637 -12.98 -3.25 18.69
N VAL A 638 -13.69 -2.85 19.77
CA VAL A 638 -14.32 -3.79 20.70
C VAL A 638 -15.30 -4.75 20.01
N ALA A 639 -16.27 -4.23 19.25
CA ALA A 639 -17.26 -5.07 18.56
C ALA A 639 -16.69 -5.96 17.43
N ASN A 640 -15.51 -5.63 16.89
CA ASN A 640 -14.87 -6.42 15.85
C ASN A 640 -13.90 -7.45 16.44
N ILE A 641 -13.17 -7.12 17.50
CA ILE A 641 -12.41 -8.09 18.31
C ILE A 641 -13.37 -9.15 18.85
N HIS A 642 -14.54 -8.75 19.37
CA HIS A 642 -15.63 -9.65 19.75
C HIS A 642 -16.06 -10.58 18.60
N ALA A 643 -16.15 -10.09 17.38
CA ALA A 643 -16.61 -10.87 16.22
C ALA A 643 -15.52 -11.77 15.61
N LEU A 644 -14.25 -11.36 15.70
CA LEU A 644 -13.10 -12.10 15.17
C LEU A 644 -12.59 -13.16 16.14
N SER A 645 -12.72 -12.94 17.46
CA SER A 645 -12.36 -13.92 18.51
C SER A 645 -13.49 -14.88 18.89
N ALA A 646 -14.50 -15.02 18.04
CA ALA A 646 -15.70 -15.81 18.34
C ALA A 646 -15.49 -17.33 18.19
N GLU A 647 -14.43 -17.78 17.52
CA GLU A 647 -14.22 -19.18 17.12
C GLU A 647 -13.22 -19.93 18.01
N ASP A 648 -12.19 -19.25 18.49
CA ASP A 648 -11.07 -19.78 19.28
C ASP A 648 -10.73 -18.93 20.53
N GLY A 649 -11.50 -17.86 20.79
CA GLY A 649 -11.25 -16.92 21.88
C GLY A 649 -9.99 -16.05 21.71
N ARG A 650 -9.43 -15.96 20.49
CA ARG A 650 -8.17 -15.26 20.19
C ARG A 650 -8.33 -14.23 19.07
N MET A 651 -7.45 -13.24 19.04
CA MET A 651 -7.39 -12.23 18.00
C MET A 651 -6.18 -12.48 17.08
N HIS A 652 -6.45 -13.07 15.93
CA HIS A 652 -5.45 -13.38 14.90
C HIS A 652 -5.30 -12.20 13.93
N THR A 653 -4.22 -11.43 14.10
CA THR A 653 -3.92 -10.27 13.23
C THR A 653 -3.30 -10.68 11.89
N SER A 654 -2.94 -9.71 11.04
CA SER A 654 -2.26 -9.95 9.76
C SER A 654 -1.20 -8.90 9.47
N PHE A 655 0.06 -9.30 9.53
CA PHE A 655 1.22 -8.48 9.23
C PHE A 655 1.52 -8.49 7.73
N HIS A 656 1.71 -7.30 7.16
CA HIS A 656 2.03 -7.10 5.75
C HIS A 656 3.40 -6.44 5.60
N ILE A 657 4.45 -7.26 5.46
CA ILE A 657 5.84 -6.80 5.25
C ILE A 657 5.92 -5.84 4.04
N ALA A 658 5.19 -6.12 2.95
CA ALA A 658 5.11 -5.28 1.76
C ALA A 658 3.99 -4.19 1.80
N GLY A 659 3.58 -3.72 2.98
CA GLY A 659 2.31 -3.00 3.19
C GLY A 659 2.33 -1.46 3.31
N ALA A 660 3.49 -0.80 3.41
CA ALA A 660 3.59 0.55 4.02
C ALA A 660 3.12 1.77 3.19
N SER A 661 1.85 1.82 2.71
CA SER A 661 1.03 3.06 2.68
C SER A 661 -0.42 2.86 2.19
N THR A 662 -1.39 2.93 3.12
CA THR A 662 -2.77 3.47 2.99
C THR A 662 -3.60 3.17 1.72
N GLY A 663 -4.62 2.29 1.84
CA GLY A 663 -5.60 1.96 0.77
C GLY A 663 -6.83 2.88 0.63
N ARG A 664 -7.63 2.70 -0.43
CA ARG A 664 -8.81 3.54 -0.86
C ARG A 664 -9.95 2.72 -1.54
N LEU A 665 -11.20 3.23 -1.64
CA LEU A 665 -12.47 2.51 -2.02
C LEU A 665 -13.60 3.42 -2.63
N CYS A 666 -14.70 2.86 -3.17
CA CYS A 666 -15.18 3.08 -4.57
C CYS A 666 -16.69 3.46 -4.86
N VAL A 667 -17.03 3.68 -6.14
CA VAL A 667 -18.34 3.92 -6.86
C VAL A 667 -18.45 3.05 -8.16
N SER A 668 -19.46 3.20 -9.04
CA SER A 668 -19.52 2.49 -10.35
C SER A 668 -18.69 3.11 -11.47
N GLY A 669 -18.37 2.34 -12.52
CA GLY A 669 -17.64 2.83 -13.70
C GLY A 669 -18.37 3.85 -14.58
N ASP A 670 -19.71 3.85 -14.60
CA ASP A 670 -20.49 4.80 -15.39
C ASP A 670 -20.76 6.13 -14.67
N THR A 671 -20.41 6.21 -13.39
CA THR A 671 -20.64 7.38 -12.55
C THR A 671 -19.93 8.63 -13.08
N LEU A 672 -20.71 9.65 -13.43
CA LEU A 672 -20.23 10.93 -13.98
C LEU A 672 -19.59 11.81 -12.89
N LEU A 673 -18.37 12.28 -13.16
CA LEU A 673 -17.56 13.20 -12.37
C LEU A 673 -17.57 14.57 -13.03
N GLU A 674 -18.06 15.59 -12.32
CA GLU A 674 -18.07 16.98 -12.80
C GLU A 674 -16.78 17.69 -12.34
N THR A 675 -15.94 18.06 -13.30
CA THR A 675 -14.59 18.62 -13.02
C THR A 675 -14.38 19.96 -13.71
N THR A 676 -13.36 20.72 -13.29
CA THR A 676 -12.88 21.92 -14.00
C THR A 676 -12.50 21.68 -15.46
N SER A 677 -12.27 20.43 -15.85
CA SER A 677 -11.89 20.03 -17.21
C SER A 677 -13.06 19.47 -18.03
N GLY A 678 -14.29 19.53 -17.50
CA GLY A 678 -15.49 18.93 -18.08
C GLY A 678 -16.06 17.77 -17.25
N THR A 679 -17.15 17.19 -17.74
CA THR A 679 -17.84 16.06 -17.10
C THR A 679 -17.45 14.74 -17.75
N PHE A 680 -16.99 13.77 -16.95
CA PHE A 680 -16.44 12.49 -17.42
C PHE A 680 -17.06 11.32 -16.66
N ARG A 681 -17.39 10.20 -17.32
CA ARG A 681 -17.60 8.93 -16.56
C ARG A 681 -16.28 8.58 -15.87
N ILE A 682 -16.30 8.14 -14.62
CA ILE A 682 -15.09 7.80 -13.85
C ILE A 682 -14.21 6.76 -14.56
N SER A 683 -14.81 5.74 -15.19
CA SER A 683 -14.09 4.75 -16.03
C SER A 683 -13.45 5.32 -17.31
N LYS A 684 -13.68 6.60 -17.60
CA LYS A 684 -13.20 7.35 -18.79
C LYS A 684 -12.46 8.64 -18.40
N LEU A 685 -12.28 8.94 -17.11
CA LEU A 685 -11.53 10.09 -16.65
C LEU A 685 -10.02 9.80 -16.71
N ASP A 686 -9.37 10.23 -17.80
CA ASP A 686 -7.92 10.20 -17.90
C ASP A 686 -7.29 11.45 -17.24
N LEU A 687 -6.79 11.29 -16.02
CA LEU A 687 -6.07 12.34 -15.30
C LEU A 687 -4.75 12.74 -15.95
N VAL A 688 -4.16 11.93 -16.83
CA VAL A 688 -2.97 12.34 -17.56
C VAL A 688 -3.36 13.24 -18.75
N SER A 689 -4.56 13.06 -19.29
CA SER A 689 -5.18 13.99 -20.24
C SER A 689 -5.63 15.30 -19.58
N PHE A 690 -5.98 15.24 -18.30
CA PHE A 690 -6.44 16.40 -17.53
C PHE A 690 -5.71 16.45 -16.18
N PRO A 691 -4.40 16.78 -16.16
CA PRO A 691 -3.54 16.70 -14.97
C PRO A 691 -3.85 17.76 -13.90
N ASN A 692 -4.70 18.72 -14.25
CA ASN A 692 -5.31 19.68 -13.35
C ASN A 692 -6.85 19.56 -13.34
N ALA A 693 -7.39 18.38 -13.66
CA ALA A 693 -8.79 18.06 -13.38
C ALA A 693 -9.00 18.18 -11.87
N GLN A 694 -9.71 19.22 -11.48
CA GLN A 694 -10.12 19.43 -10.10
C GLN A 694 -11.59 19.07 -9.99
N ILE A 695 -11.90 18.20 -9.04
CA ILE A 695 -13.28 17.87 -8.68
C ILE A 695 -13.69 18.70 -7.47
N LEU A 696 -14.98 18.97 -7.37
CA LEU A 696 -15.55 19.50 -6.14
C LEU A 696 -15.67 18.36 -5.12
N THR A 697 -15.47 18.60 -3.82
CA THR A 697 -15.47 17.57 -2.76
C THR A 697 -16.45 17.91 -1.62
N HIS A 698 -16.48 17.17 -0.49
CA HIS A 698 -17.48 17.31 0.58
C HIS A 698 -17.36 18.57 1.47
N LYS A 699 -16.63 19.60 1.04
CA LYS A 699 -15.90 20.55 1.93
C LYS A 699 -15.67 22.22 1.92
N ASN A 700 -15.42 23.40 1.13
CA ASN A 700 -15.36 24.17 -0.25
C ASN A 700 -14.05 24.56 -0.99
N ARG A 701 -13.69 23.86 -2.10
CA ARG A 701 -12.52 24.05 -2.99
C ARG A 701 -12.68 23.09 -4.17
N LEU A 702 -12.21 23.48 -5.35
CA LEU A 702 -11.90 22.52 -6.40
C LEU A 702 -10.54 21.90 -6.03
N ARG A 703 -10.49 20.58 -5.85
CA ARG A 703 -9.27 19.84 -5.49
C ARG A 703 -8.87 18.89 -6.60
N ARG A 704 -7.58 18.89 -6.93
CA ARG A 704 -7.03 18.09 -8.03
C ARG A 704 -7.24 16.62 -7.73
N ILE A 705 -7.75 15.90 -8.70
CA ILE A 705 -7.86 14.45 -8.63
C ILE A 705 -6.44 13.91 -8.88
N LEU A 706 -5.88 13.17 -7.94
CA LEU A 706 -4.51 12.67 -7.98
C LEU A 706 -4.41 11.29 -8.64
N ASN A 707 -5.48 10.48 -8.57
CA ASN A 707 -5.50 9.14 -9.14
C ASN A 707 -6.94 8.69 -9.46
N VAL A 708 -7.10 7.77 -10.42
CA VAL A 708 -8.35 7.04 -10.71
C VAL A 708 -8.02 5.56 -10.65
N PHE A 709 -8.73 4.81 -9.80
CA PHE A 709 -8.52 3.39 -9.57
C PHE A 709 -9.68 2.58 -10.17
N TYR A 710 -9.38 1.50 -10.87
CA TYR A 710 -10.31 0.37 -10.98
C TYR A 710 -10.18 -0.52 -9.73
N LYS A 711 -11.28 -1.13 -9.30
CA LYS A 711 -11.39 -1.84 -8.01
C LYS A 711 -12.04 -3.22 -8.09
N GLY A 712 -12.48 -3.66 -9.27
CA GLY A 712 -13.10 -4.96 -9.48
C GLY A 712 -14.50 -4.83 -10.09
N LYS A 713 -15.30 -5.90 -9.96
CA LYS A 713 -16.75 -5.85 -10.11
C LYS A 713 -17.37 -6.20 -8.75
N GLU A 714 -18.51 -5.60 -8.41
CA GLU A 714 -19.30 -5.93 -7.20
C GLU A 714 -20.78 -5.79 -7.56
N GLN A 715 -21.68 -6.41 -6.78
CA GLN A 715 -23.12 -6.16 -6.88
C GLN A 715 -23.40 -4.68 -6.60
N MET A 716 -23.93 -3.97 -7.60
CA MET A 716 -24.26 -2.57 -7.48
C MET A 716 -25.72 -2.36 -7.10
N TYR A 717 -25.93 -1.24 -6.42
CA TYR A 717 -27.21 -0.69 -6.03
C TYR A 717 -27.33 0.69 -6.65
N ARG A 718 -28.43 0.92 -7.36
CA ARG A 718 -28.85 2.25 -7.78
C ARG A 718 -29.46 2.94 -6.59
N VAL A 719 -28.98 4.13 -6.29
CA VAL A 719 -29.63 5.06 -5.39
C VAL A 719 -30.23 6.17 -6.25
N VAL A 720 -31.47 6.59 -5.95
CA VAL A 720 -32.15 7.70 -6.63
C VAL A 720 -32.65 8.69 -5.58
N LEU A 721 -32.51 9.99 -5.84
CA LEU A 721 -33.03 11.06 -4.98
C LEU A 721 -34.37 11.59 -5.47
N GLU A 722 -35.11 12.23 -4.56
CA GLU A 722 -36.35 12.94 -4.85
C GLU A 722 -36.22 14.02 -5.94
N SER A 723 -35.03 14.61 -6.12
CA SER A 723 -34.74 15.51 -7.24
C SER A 723 -34.29 14.84 -8.54
N GLY A 724 -34.33 13.51 -8.61
CA GLY A 724 -34.08 12.73 -9.82
C GLY A 724 -32.60 12.40 -10.10
N GLU A 725 -31.66 12.86 -9.26
CA GLU A 725 -30.27 12.43 -9.37
C GLU A 725 -30.13 10.95 -8.98
N GLN A 726 -29.43 10.17 -9.81
CA GLN A 726 -29.18 8.74 -9.58
C GLN A 726 -27.70 8.41 -9.65
N ILE A 727 -27.24 7.50 -8.78
CA ILE A 727 -25.87 6.99 -8.77
C ILE A 727 -25.86 5.49 -8.52
N ASP A 728 -25.04 4.78 -9.29
CA ASP A 728 -24.81 3.35 -9.15
C ASP A 728 -23.57 3.15 -8.25
N VAL A 729 -23.73 2.46 -7.10
CA VAL A 729 -22.65 2.28 -6.11
C VAL A 729 -22.67 0.89 -5.45
N THR A 730 -21.58 0.52 -4.76
CA THR A 730 -21.51 -0.75 -4.02
C THR A 730 -22.32 -0.69 -2.73
N LYS A 731 -22.73 -1.83 -2.16
CA LYS A 731 -23.45 -1.85 -0.87
C LYS A 731 -22.64 -1.24 0.29
N GLY A 732 -21.31 -1.31 0.20
CA GLY A 732 -20.38 -0.70 1.13
C GLY A 732 -20.06 0.77 0.87
N HIS A 733 -20.62 1.40 -0.17
CA HIS A 733 -20.37 2.81 -0.50
C HIS A 733 -20.79 3.75 0.63
N ARG A 734 -20.14 4.92 0.73
CA ARG A 734 -20.34 5.92 1.79
C ARG A 734 -20.84 7.25 1.25
N PHE A 735 -22.11 7.54 1.55
CA PHE A 735 -22.72 8.83 1.29
C PHE A 735 -22.50 9.81 2.44
N PHE A 736 -22.33 11.08 2.10
CA PHE A 736 -22.51 12.17 3.06
C PHE A 736 -23.99 12.41 3.31
N THR A 737 -24.37 12.56 4.58
CA THR A 737 -25.74 12.87 5.01
C THR A 737 -25.75 14.10 5.92
N PRO A 738 -26.90 14.74 6.17
CA PRO A 738 -27.06 15.69 7.29
C PRO A 738 -26.74 15.08 8.66
N SER A 739 -26.57 13.75 8.74
CA SER A 739 -26.30 12.98 9.95
C SER A 739 -24.82 12.50 10.06
N GLY A 740 -24.02 12.67 9.01
CA GLY A 740 -22.58 12.33 9.00
C GLY A 740 -22.11 11.72 7.69
N VAL A 741 -21.36 10.61 7.79
CA VAL A 741 -21.00 9.75 6.66
C VAL A 741 -21.51 8.36 6.99
N GLN A 742 -22.43 7.84 6.19
CA GLN A 742 -23.13 6.58 6.43
C GLN A 742 -22.91 5.64 5.25
N HIS A 743 -22.86 4.32 5.50
CA HIS A 743 -22.81 3.36 4.39
C HIS A 743 -24.21 3.21 3.76
N LEU A 744 -24.28 2.81 2.49
CA LEU A 744 -25.58 2.50 1.85
C LEU A 744 -26.31 1.34 2.55
N SER A 745 -25.58 0.40 3.18
CA SER A 745 -26.15 -0.60 4.08
C SER A 745 -26.90 -0.04 5.30
N ASP A 746 -26.69 1.23 5.62
CA ASP A 746 -27.17 1.91 6.83
C ASP A 746 -28.18 3.03 6.48
N LEU A 747 -28.67 3.06 5.24
CA LEU A 747 -29.60 4.07 4.70
C LEU A 747 -30.83 3.40 4.09
N THR A 748 -31.99 4.02 4.31
CA THR A 748 -33.29 3.57 3.80
C THR A 748 -33.83 4.56 2.77
N ILE A 749 -34.92 4.19 2.09
CA ILE A 749 -35.79 5.17 1.43
C ILE A 749 -36.27 6.19 2.49
N GLY A 750 -36.38 7.46 2.09
CA GLY A 750 -36.55 8.63 2.95
C GLY A 750 -35.26 9.20 3.56
N ALA A 751 -34.15 8.43 3.59
CA ALA A 751 -32.92 8.88 4.23
C ALA A 751 -32.26 10.03 3.44
N GLN A 752 -31.95 11.11 4.14
CA GLN A 752 -31.41 12.33 3.57
C GLN A 752 -29.91 12.19 3.24
N VAL A 753 -29.52 12.40 1.98
CA VAL A 753 -28.11 12.48 1.57
C VAL A 753 -27.76 13.88 1.03
N THR A 754 -26.46 14.17 0.99
CA THR A 754 -25.90 15.42 0.50
C THR A 754 -25.74 15.33 -1.01
N SER A 755 -26.47 16.19 -1.73
CA SER A 755 -26.40 16.33 -3.17
C SER A 755 -26.05 17.76 -3.59
N ILE A 756 -25.94 18.01 -4.89
CA ILE A 756 -25.75 19.32 -5.51
C ILE A 756 -26.97 19.68 -6.35
N LYS A 757 -27.42 20.93 -6.21
CA LYS A 757 -28.35 21.59 -7.15
C LYS A 757 -27.70 22.82 -7.76
N SER A 758 -27.61 22.82 -9.08
CA SER A 758 -27.03 23.89 -9.89
C SER A 758 -27.73 25.23 -9.67
N GLY A 759 -26.99 26.33 -9.81
CA GLY A 759 -27.53 27.70 -9.75
C GLY A 759 -27.57 28.37 -8.37
N ARG A 760 -27.03 27.76 -7.30
CA ARG A 760 -26.99 28.36 -5.95
C ARG A 760 -25.57 28.76 -5.51
N LYS A 761 -25.47 29.87 -4.76
CA LYS A 761 -24.20 30.46 -4.27
C LYS A 761 -23.44 29.55 -3.28
N ASN A 762 -24.14 28.58 -2.68
CA ASN A 762 -23.58 27.34 -2.16
C ASN A 762 -24.36 26.20 -2.86
N PRO A 763 -23.71 25.34 -3.65
CA PRO A 763 -24.43 24.38 -4.52
C PRO A 763 -24.97 23.15 -3.77
N PHE A 764 -24.56 22.93 -2.52
CA PHE A 764 -24.88 21.71 -1.78
C PHE A 764 -26.20 21.79 -1.04
N CYS A 765 -27.02 20.75 -1.18
CA CYS A 765 -28.30 20.59 -0.52
C CYS A 765 -28.43 19.19 0.11
N SER A 766 -29.48 19.03 0.91
CA SER A 766 -29.99 17.73 1.33
C SER A 766 -31.11 17.31 0.39
N SER A 767 -31.21 16.03 0.06
CA SER A 767 -32.38 15.44 -0.61
C SER A 767 -32.58 14.00 -0.12
N PRO A 768 -33.83 13.55 0.08
CA PRO A 768 -34.09 12.18 0.48
C PRO A 768 -33.87 11.21 -0.68
N ILE A 769 -33.36 10.03 -0.36
CA ILE A 769 -33.37 8.87 -1.23
C ILE A 769 -34.83 8.41 -1.43
N VAL A 770 -35.24 8.16 -2.67
CA VAL A 770 -36.58 7.62 -3.02
C VAL A 770 -36.53 6.16 -3.51
N ASP A 771 -35.37 5.68 -3.97
CA ASP A 771 -35.15 4.29 -4.37
C ASP A 771 -33.73 3.81 -4.00
N ILE A 772 -33.62 2.53 -3.62
CA ILE A 772 -32.37 1.78 -3.43
C ILE A 772 -32.53 0.39 -4.06
N SER A 773 -32.43 0.31 -5.39
CA SER A 773 -32.66 -0.93 -6.14
C SER A 773 -31.36 -1.64 -6.55
N PRO A 774 -31.23 -2.97 -6.40
CA PRO A 774 -30.10 -3.73 -6.94
C PRO A 774 -30.15 -3.74 -8.48
N ILE A 775 -29.00 -3.55 -9.14
CA ILE A 775 -28.90 -3.39 -10.60
C ILE A 775 -27.88 -4.34 -11.26
N GLY A 776 -27.55 -5.41 -10.55
CA GLY A 776 -26.59 -6.43 -10.99
C GLY A 776 -25.13 -6.05 -10.73
N VAL A 777 -24.24 -6.96 -11.10
CA VAL A 777 -22.79 -6.82 -10.95
C VAL A 777 -22.23 -5.88 -12.03
N LYS A 778 -21.58 -4.79 -11.63
CA LYS A 778 -20.94 -3.82 -12.56
C LYS A 778 -19.51 -3.51 -12.15
N GLU A 779 -18.77 -2.83 -13.03
CA GLU A 779 -17.43 -2.33 -12.73
C GLU A 779 -17.43 -1.31 -11.58
N VAL A 780 -16.41 -1.42 -10.73
CA VAL A 780 -16.22 -0.63 -9.51
C VAL A 780 -14.94 0.20 -9.63
N TRP A 781 -15.02 1.49 -9.32
CA TRP A 781 -13.98 2.50 -9.57
C TRP A 781 -13.88 3.52 -8.44
N ASP A 782 -12.71 4.11 -8.16
CA ASP A 782 -12.50 5.13 -7.12
C ASP A 782 -11.62 6.28 -7.65
N ILE A 783 -11.63 7.47 -7.03
CA ILE A 783 -10.65 8.53 -7.31
C ILE A 783 -9.99 9.07 -6.04
N GLU A 784 -8.66 9.20 -6.05
CA GLU A 784 -7.92 9.93 -5.01
C GLU A 784 -8.01 11.43 -5.29
N VAL A 785 -8.24 12.24 -4.27
CA VAL A 785 -8.30 13.70 -4.39
C VAL A 785 -7.25 14.37 -3.49
N GLU A 786 -6.67 15.47 -3.97
CA GLU A 786 -5.60 16.21 -3.30
C GLU A 786 -6.08 16.78 -1.96
N GLU A 787 -5.38 16.42 -0.88
CA GLU A 787 -5.69 16.75 0.51
C GLU A 787 -7.03 16.20 1.07
N ASP A 788 -7.81 15.43 0.29
CA ASP A 788 -9.18 15.06 0.65
C ASP A 788 -9.60 13.62 0.29
N HIS A 789 -10.57 13.09 1.03
CA HIS A 789 -11.05 11.70 0.93
C HIS A 789 -12.50 11.62 0.42
N SER A 790 -12.82 12.45 -0.58
CA SER A 790 -14.18 12.58 -1.10
C SER A 790 -14.21 13.28 -2.45
N PHE A 791 -15.31 13.11 -3.18
CA PHE A 791 -15.55 13.78 -4.46
C PHE A 791 -17.06 13.87 -4.78
N VAL A 792 -17.44 14.83 -5.61
CA VAL A 792 -18.79 14.95 -6.17
C VAL A 792 -18.91 14.08 -7.42
N ALA A 793 -20.02 13.33 -7.54
CA ALA A 793 -20.32 12.54 -8.72
C ALA A 793 -21.83 12.36 -8.91
N GLN A 794 -22.36 12.54 -10.12
CA GLN A 794 -23.79 12.49 -10.46
C GLN A 794 -24.67 13.30 -9.50
N GLY A 795 -24.19 14.46 -9.04
CA GLY A 795 -24.84 15.28 -8.02
C GLY A 795 -24.63 14.81 -6.57
N TYR A 796 -24.23 13.56 -6.31
CA TYR A 796 -23.96 13.05 -4.96
C TYR A 796 -22.57 13.44 -4.45
N VAL A 797 -22.40 13.41 -3.13
CA VAL A 797 -21.09 13.55 -2.46
C VAL A 797 -20.63 12.20 -1.88
N ASN A 798 -19.49 11.73 -2.37
CA ASN A 798 -18.92 10.39 -2.18
C ASN A 798 -17.72 10.41 -1.22
N HIS A 799 -17.39 9.29 -0.55
CA HIS A 799 -16.26 9.19 0.40
C HIS A 799 -15.37 7.94 0.18
N ASN A 800 -14.05 8.12 0.02
CA ASN A 800 -13.08 7.01 -0.07
C ASN A 800 -12.94 6.27 1.28
N SER A 801 -12.61 4.97 1.29
CA SER A 801 -12.38 4.23 2.55
C SER A 801 -11.27 3.18 2.45
N SER A 802 -10.82 2.64 3.59
CA SER A 802 -9.78 1.63 3.70
C SER A 802 -10.28 0.42 4.50
N SER A 803 -9.73 -0.77 4.24
CA SER A 803 -10.17 -2.04 4.81
C SER A 803 -9.01 -2.88 5.32
N ASP A 804 -8.86 -2.93 6.65
CA ASP A 804 -8.46 -4.04 7.51
C ASP A 804 -8.01 -3.46 8.88
N GLU A 805 -8.11 -4.23 9.95
CA GLU A 805 -8.06 -3.70 11.32
C GLU A 805 -6.64 -3.65 11.87
N ASN A 806 -5.98 -2.53 11.62
CA ASN A 806 -4.63 -2.28 12.08
C ASN A 806 -4.59 -2.02 13.60
N MET A 807 -4.16 -3.06 14.33
CA MET A 807 -3.94 -3.09 15.78
C MET A 807 -3.09 -1.93 16.34
N GLN A 808 -2.20 -1.33 15.53
CA GLN A 808 -1.45 -0.10 15.89
C GLN A 808 -2.36 1.09 16.26
N ASN A 809 -3.66 1.03 15.93
CA ASN A 809 -4.62 2.11 16.15
C ASN A 809 -5.56 1.89 17.35
N VAL A 810 -5.42 0.78 18.10
CA VAL A 810 -6.20 0.51 19.32
C VAL A 810 -5.82 1.56 20.37
N PRO A 811 -6.75 2.43 20.82
CA PRO A 811 -6.46 3.44 21.83
C PRO A 811 -6.23 2.77 23.18
N HIS A 812 -5.17 3.13 23.90
CA HIS A 812 -4.90 2.56 25.22
C HIS A 812 -6.06 2.79 26.21
N ARG A 813 -6.49 4.05 26.40
CA ARG A 813 -7.63 4.41 27.27
C ARG A 813 -8.65 5.33 26.58
N ILE A 814 -9.93 5.11 26.87
CA ILE A 814 -11.06 5.99 26.51
C ILE A 814 -12.02 6.06 27.69
N ARG A 815 -12.28 7.28 28.17
CA ARG A 815 -12.91 7.51 29.50
C ARG A 815 -12.13 6.71 30.56
N ASN A 816 -12.81 5.91 31.36
CA ASN A 816 -12.20 5.10 32.41
C ASN A 816 -11.67 3.75 31.88
N HIS A 817 -12.15 3.31 30.71
CA HIS A 817 -11.87 2.00 30.13
C HIS A 817 -10.49 1.93 29.49
N ASN A 818 -9.79 0.79 29.66
CA ASN A 818 -8.47 0.53 29.09
C ASN A 818 -8.58 -0.59 28.05
N LEU A 819 -8.65 -0.24 26.76
CA LEU A 819 -8.95 -1.20 25.69
C LEU A 819 -7.79 -2.17 25.40
N LYS A 820 -6.64 -2.02 26.07
CA LYS A 820 -5.59 -3.04 26.06
C LYS A 820 -5.82 -4.15 27.11
N GLN A 821 -6.62 -3.94 28.17
CA GLN A 821 -7.04 -5.00 29.11
C GLN A 821 -7.83 -6.13 28.42
N ILE A 822 -8.35 -5.87 27.22
CA ILE A 822 -8.96 -6.88 26.33
C ILE A 822 -8.00 -8.04 26.05
N PHE A 823 -6.69 -7.82 26.05
CA PHE A 823 -5.68 -8.84 25.74
C PHE A 823 -4.98 -9.31 27.00
N ILE A 824 -5.27 -10.55 27.36
CA ILE A 824 -4.74 -11.29 28.51
C ILE A 824 -3.78 -12.39 28.00
N PRO A 825 -2.93 -12.98 28.84
CA PRO A 825 -2.16 -14.15 28.43
C PRO A 825 -3.08 -15.37 28.29
N THR A 826 -2.57 -16.47 27.74
CA THR A 826 -3.33 -17.70 27.52
C THR A 826 -3.81 -18.33 28.83
N HIS A 827 -2.98 -18.34 29.88
CA HIS A 827 -3.33 -18.83 31.22
C HIS A 827 -3.11 -17.74 32.30
N PRO A 828 -4.07 -16.82 32.54
CA PRO A 828 -3.90 -15.67 33.45
C PRO A 828 -3.43 -16.00 34.88
N ASP A 829 -3.77 -17.19 35.38
CA ASP A 829 -3.36 -17.64 36.72
C ASP A 829 -1.86 -17.99 36.77
N LYS A 830 -1.27 -18.45 35.66
CA LYS A 830 0.12 -18.95 35.56
C LYS A 830 1.06 -18.07 34.74
N GLU A 831 0.53 -17.23 33.85
CA GLU A 831 1.29 -16.45 32.85
C GLU A 831 1.09 -14.93 33.00
N VAL A 832 1.93 -14.14 32.34
CA VAL A 832 1.81 -12.68 32.17
C VAL A 832 1.98 -12.28 30.70
N ILE A 833 1.49 -11.08 30.34
CA ILE A 833 1.93 -10.39 29.13
C ILE A 833 3.23 -9.63 29.42
N GLY A 834 4.20 -9.71 28.52
CA GLY A 834 5.37 -8.85 28.46
C GLY A 834 5.41 -7.99 27.20
N ASN A 835 6.04 -6.82 27.27
CA ASN A 835 6.31 -5.95 26.12
C ASN A 835 7.74 -5.40 26.22
N ALA A 836 8.54 -5.63 25.18
CA ALA A 836 9.83 -4.96 25.00
C ALA A 836 9.67 -3.82 23.97
N ASP A 837 10.13 -2.60 24.28
CA ASP A 837 10.06 -1.42 23.39
C ASP A 837 11.46 -0.81 23.17
N ALA A 838 11.87 -0.59 21.91
CA ALA A 838 13.23 -0.15 21.60
C ALA A 838 13.43 1.37 21.83
N LYS A 839 14.23 1.72 22.84
CA LYS A 839 14.42 3.08 23.36
C LYS A 839 14.88 4.07 22.30
N ALA A 840 13.95 4.86 21.76
CA ALA A 840 14.23 5.91 20.78
C ALA A 840 15.04 5.40 19.57
N ALA A 841 14.71 4.19 19.08
CA ALA A 841 15.42 3.48 18.01
C ALA A 841 15.78 4.35 16.78
N GLU A 842 14.82 5.13 16.26
CA GLU A 842 15.07 6.07 15.16
C GLU A 842 16.22 7.07 15.44
N VAL A 843 16.37 7.54 16.69
CA VAL A 843 17.39 8.53 17.08
C VAL A 843 18.77 7.88 17.22
N ARG A 844 18.83 6.66 17.75
CA ARG A 844 20.08 5.86 17.83
C ARG A 844 20.61 5.52 16.44
N VAL A 845 19.71 5.12 15.53
CA VAL A 845 20.01 4.96 14.11
C VAL A 845 20.44 6.28 13.46
N TYR A 846 19.83 7.42 13.84
CA TYR A 846 20.26 8.75 13.36
C TYR A 846 21.71 9.05 13.77
N ALA A 847 22.11 8.73 15.00
CA ALA A 847 23.47 8.91 15.49
C ALA A 847 24.50 8.10 14.65
N ALA A 848 24.15 6.87 14.25
CA ALA A 848 24.98 6.06 13.36
C ALA A 848 25.13 6.66 11.95
N TYR A 849 24.07 7.25 11.38
CA TYR A 849 24.12 7.89 10.06
C TYR A 849 24.76 9.28 10.05
N SER A 850 24.65 10.05 11.14
CA SER A 850 25.26 11.39 11.26
C SER A 850 26.72 11.34 11.73
N GLY A 851 27.06 10.42 12.62
CA GLY A 851 28.33 10.42 13.34
C GLY A 851 28.50 11.66 14.22
N ASP A 852 27.42 12.18 14.80
CA ASP A 852 27.47 13.40 15.63
C ASP A 852 27.93 13.09 17.05
N ALA A 853 29.12 13.59 17.42
CA ALA A 853 29.75 13.30 18.70
C ALA A 853 28.93 13.76 19.92
N ASN A 854 28.17 14.85 19.80
CA ASN A 854 27.35 15.35 20.92
C ASN A 854 26.13 14.45 21.15
N LEU A 855 25.51 13.97 20.07
CA LEU A 855 24.38 13.02 20.15
C LEU A 855 24.84 11.63 20.60
N ILE A 856 25.99 11.15 20.09
CA ILE A 856 26.58 9.86 20.48
C ILE A 856 26.96 9.88 21.97
N LYS A 857 27.60 10.96 22.45
CA LYS A 857 27.94 11.08 23.87
C LYS A 857 26.69 11.07 24.75
N ALA A 858 25.69 11.91 24.45
CA ALA A 858 24.45 11.96 25.24
C ALA A 858 23.72 10.60 25.30
N LEU A 859 23.69 9.84 24.20
CA LEU A 859 23.11 8.50 24.18
C LEU A 859 23.93 7.49 25.01
N ASN A 860 25.26 7.54 24.95
CA ASN A 860 26.14 6.67 25.75
C ASN A 860 26.20 7.06 27.24
N ASP A 861 25.94 8.33 27.57
CA ASP A 861 25.71 8.83 28.93
C ASP A 861 24.31 8.44 29.47
N GLY A 862 23.50 7.66 28.72
CA GLY A 862 22.16 7.22 29.12
C GLY A 862 21.08 8.32 29.10
N MET A 863 21.31 9.43 28.39
CA MET A 863 20.38 10.58 28.41
C MET A 863 19.16 10.33 27.51
N ASP A 864 17.95 10.67 28.00
CA ASP A 864 16.76 10.74 27.15
C ASP A 864 16.98 11.81 26.06
N PRO A 865 17.01 11.44 24.76
CA PRO A 865 17.38 12.39 23.72
C PRO A 865 16.42 13.58 23.67
N HIS A 866 15.13 13.36 23.94
CA HIS A 866 14.14 14.43 23.87
C HIS A 866 14.33 15.48 24.98
N SER A 867 14.68 15.06 26.19
CA SER A 867 15.01 15.94 27.32
C SER A 867 16.38 16.61 27.14
N PHE A 868 17.37 15.91 26.56
CA PHE A 868 18.67 16.48 26.20
C PHE A 868 18.56 17.57 25.10
N PHE A 869 17.81 17.31 24.03
CA PHE A 869 17.50 18.36 23.05
C PHE A 869 16.68 19.51 23.68
N ALA A 870 15.85 19.24 24.69
CA ALA A 870 15.04 20.25 25.35
C ALA A 870 15.83 21.20 26.25
N SER A 871 16.76 20.69 27.06
CA SER A 871 17.63 21.52 27.90
C SER A 871 18.57 22.41 27.06
N MET A 872 18.96 21.95 25.86
CA MET A 872 19.98 22.62 25.05
C MET A 872 19.47 23.50 23.91
N VAL A 873 18.50 23.02 23.10
CA VAL A 873 18.06 23.70 21.85
C VAL A 873 16.87 24.63 22.08
N TYR A 874 16.15 24.44 23.18
CA TYR A 874 14.89 25.13 23.49
C TYR A 874 14.97 25.95 24.79
N SER A 875 16.18 26.22 25.30
CA SER A 875 16.38 27.06 26.48
C SER A 875 15.93 28.52 26.23
N PRO A 876 15.56 29.27 27.29
CA PRO A 876 15.13 30.66 27.16
C PRO A 876 16.13 31.53 26.38
N ASP A 877 17.43 31.38 26.65
CA ASP A 877 18.50 32.15 25.99
C ASP A 877 18.59 31.93 24.47
N VAL A 878 18.30 30.70 24.01
CA VAL A 878 18.33 30.37 22.58
C VAL A 878 17.10 30.94 21.86
N ILE A 879 15.94 30.92 22.52
CA ILE A 879 14.68 31.42 21.96
C ILE A 879 14.61 32.96 21.98
N LEU A 880 15.13 33.59 23.03
CA LEU A 880 15.20 35.05 23.17
C LEU A 880 16.34 35.70 22.35
N LYS A 881 17.14 34.91 21.63
CA LYS A 881 18.29 35.39 20.88
C LYS A 881 17.89 36.26 19.68
N GLY A 882 17.97 37.58 19.89
CA GLY A 882 17.57 38.60 18.90
C GLY A 882 16.14 39.13 19.09
N ILE A 883 15.50 38.83 20.23
CA ILE A 883 14.19 39.38 20.59
C ILE A 883 14.37 40.70 21.36
N PRO A 884 13.67 41.79 20.96
CA PRO A 884 13.61 43.04 21.73
C PRO A 884 13.19 42.81 23.19
N SER A 885 13.75 43.58 24.12
CA SER A 885 13.59 43.38 25.57
C SER A 885 12.13 43.38 26.03
N ASP A 886 11.32 44.22 25.40
CA ASP A 886 9.88 44.40 25.58
C ASP A 886 9.03 43.18 25.13
N LEU A 887 9.51 42.39 24.16
CA LEU A 887 8.78 41.24 23.61
C LEU A 887 9.21 39.89 24.23
N LYS A 888 10.13 39.88 25.20
CA LYS A 888 10.69 38.64 25.75
C LYS A 888 9.67 37.78 26.49
N HIS A 889 8.97 38.36 27.46
CA HIS A 889 7.98 37.66 28.29
C HIS A 889 6.80 37.13 27.46
N GLU A 890 6.30 37.89 26.48
CA GLU A 890 5.24 37.45 25.57
C GLU A 890 5.73 36.30 24.64
N THR A 891 6.96 36.39 24.14
CA THR A 891 7.57 35.35 23.30
C THR A 891 7.70 34.04 24.07
N LEU A 892 8.18 34.07 25.32
CA LEU A 892 8.32 32.89 26.16
C LEU A 892 6.97 32.26 26.53
N ALA A 893 6.00 33.08 26.97
CA ALA A 893 4.64 32.60 27.27
C ALA A 893 4.00 31.91 26.05
N THR A 894 4.20 32.47 24.84
CA THR A 894 3.69 31.92 23.58
C THR A 894 4.23 30.51 23.26
N VAL A 895 5.45 30.18 23.69
CA VAL A 895 6.05 28.85 23.49
C VAL A 895 5.85 27.87 24.65
N GLY A 896 5.08 28.26 25.68
CA GLY A 896 4.87 27.49 26.89
C GLY A 896 6.09 27.48 27.82
N ILE A 897 6.90 28.54 27.78
CA ILE A 897 8.05 28.77 28.66
C ILE A 897 7.67 29.83 29.70
N ASP A 898 8.02 29.54 30.94
CA ASP A 898 7.96 30.44 32.09
C ASP A 898 9.32 31.16 32.19
N ASP A 899 9.33 32.49 32.32
CA ASP A 899 10.55 33.29 32.44
C ASP A 899 11.10 33.34 33.88
N ILE A 900 10.36 32.81 34.85
CA ILE A 900 10.75 32.67 36.26
C ILE A 900 11.56 31.38 36.50
N HIS A 901 11.37 30.34 35.68
CA HIS A 901 11.90 28.99 35.93
C HIS A 901 12.79 28.47 34.79
N SER A 902 14.10 28.66 34.91
CA SER A 902 15.09 27.97 34.06
C SER A 902 15.23 26.49 34.47
N TRP A 903 14.90 25.56 33.58
CA TRP A 903 15.08 24.12 33.80
C TRP A 903 16.48 23.62 33.40
N SER A 904 16.98 22.65 34.15
CA SER A 904 18.14 21.84 33.80
C SER A 904 17.72 20.54 33.08
N TYR A 905 18.70 19.69 32.74
CA TYR A 905 18.41 18.32 32.33
C TYR A 905 17.91 17.44 33.50
N ALA A 906 18.37 17.71 34.73
CA ALA A 906 17.96 16.96 35.93
C ALA A 906 16.48 17.18 36.28
N ASP A 907 15.94 18.37 36.03
CA ASP A 907 14.50 18.66 36.15
C ASP A 907 13.67 17.76 35.22
N PHE A 908 14.12 17.54 33.98
CA PHE A 908 13.46 16.64 33.05
C PHE A 908 13.59 15.16 33.45
N GLN A 909 14.65 14.75 34.16
CA GLN A 909 14.74 13.41 34.73
C GLN A 909 13.74 13.24 35.88
N ASN A 910 13.72 14.18 36.82
CA ASN A 910 12.85 14.16 38.00
C ASN A 910 11.40 14.61 37.74
N ARG A 911 11.03 14.94 36.50
CA ARG A 911 9.72 15.50 36.09
C ARG A 911 8.49 14.74 36.60
N ASP A 912 8.62 13.43 36.82
CA ASP A 912 7.54 12.53 37.26
C ASP A 912 7.55 12.30 38.79
N ASN A 913 8.59 12.77 39.49
CA ASN A 913 8.78 12.66 40.95
C ASN A 913 8.33 13.93 41.71
N PHE A 914 7.96 15.02 41.01
CA PHE A 914 7.43 16.23 41.64
C PHE A 914 6.02 15.97 42.21
N SER A 915 5.87 16.16 43.52
CA SER A 915 4.62 15.94 44.25
C SER A 915 4.16 17.21 44.98
N GLY A 916 2.97 17.17 45.59
CA GLY A 916 2.41 18.32 46.30
C GLY A 916 2.16 19.53 45.37
N THR A 917 2.62 20.71 45.76
CA THR A 917 2.49 21.96 45.00
C THR A 917 3.16 21.90 43.62
N ASP A 918 4.22 21.10 43.49
CA ASP A 918 5.12 21.16 42.33
C ASP A 918 4.68 20.19 41.22
N THR A 919 3.63 19.41 41.46
CA THR A 919 2.93 18.56 40.46
C THR A 919 2.61 19.34 39.18
N ALA A 920 2.33 20.65 39.29
CA ALA A 920 2.12 21.54 38.16
C ALA A 920 3.39 21.79 37.32
N TYR A 921 4.57 21.85 37.92
CA TYR A 921 5.86 22.02 37.23
C TYR A 921 6.26 20.73 36.48
N GLY A 922 6.18 19.57 37.15
CA GLY A 922 6.38 18.27 36.49
C GLY A 922 5.43 18.05 35.30
N SER A 923 4.18 18.50 35.42
CA SER A 923 3.19 18.52 34.33
C SER A 923 3.59 19.47 33.18
N ARG A 924 4.13 20.66 33.47
CA ARG A 924 4.66 21.60 32.45
C ARG A 924 5.83 20.97 31.69
N LEU A 925 6.82 20.41 32.39
CA LEU A 925 7.98 19.73 31.79
C LEU A 925 7.55 18.56 30.88
N ASN A 926 6.57 17.76 31.32
CA ASN A 926 6.00 16.68 30.51
C ASN A 926 5.28 17.17 29.24
N SER A 927 4.67 18.36 29.26
CA SER A 927 4.10 19.00 28.07
C SER A 927 5.20 19.52 27.14
N LEU A 928 6.20 20.21 27.71
CA LEU A 928 7.34 20.80 27.02
C LEU A 928 8.15 19.73 26.25
N ARG A 929 8.48 18.60 26.89
CA ARG A 929 9.13 17.44 26.26
C ARG A 929 8.34 16.90 25.06
N LYS A 930 7.00 16.87 25.13
CA LYS A 930 6.12 16.41 24.02
C LYS A 930 6.13 17.39 22.84
N THR A 931 6.18 18.70 23.10
CA THR A 931 6.35 19.72 22.05
C THR A 931 7.73 19.60 21.40
N ILE A 932 8.80 19.51 22.20
CA ILE A 932 10.17 19.47 21.70
C ILE A 932 10.46 18.18 20.93
N LYS A 933 9.92 17.02 21.35
CA LYS A 933 9.94 15.78 20.55
C LYS A 933 9.40 16.02 19.13
N ARG A 934 8.29 16.76 18.98
CA ARG A 934 7.70 17.11 17.67
C ARG A 934 8.55 18.12 16.88
N VAL A 935 9.23 19.04 17.55
CA VAL A 935 10.15 20.00 16.90
C VAL A 935 11.38 19.29 16.37
N VAL A 936 12.08 18.54 17.21
CA VAL A 936 13.33 17.85 16.87
C VAL A 936 13.11 16.87 15.72
N PHE A 937 12.15 15.93 15.84
CA PHE A 937 11.83 15.02 14.72
C PHE A 937 11.37 15.79 13.47
N GLY A 938 10.68 16.93 13.63
CA GLY A 938 10.41 17.84 12.54
C GLY A 938 11.67 18.27 11.80
N ILE A 939 12.67 18.80 12.53
CA ILE A 939 13.93 19.29 11.94
C ILE A 939 14.76 18.15 11.35
N LEU A 940 14.91 17.03 12.07
CA LEU A 940 15.65 15.84 11.64
C LEU A 940 15.07 15.20 10.35
N TYR A 941 13.77 15.35 10.13
CA TYR A 941 13.05 14.93 8.91
C TYR A 941 12.75 16.10 7.94
N GLY A 942 13.49 17.19 8.03
CA GLY A 942 13.50 18.28 7.05
C GLY A 942 12.24 19.14 6.99
N ALA A 943 11.48 19.26 8.07
CA ALA A 943 10.36 20.19 8.17
C ALA A 943 10.86 21.64 7.98
N SER A 944 10.16 22.42 7.16
CA SER A 944 10.55 23.81 6.89
C SER A 944 10.27 24.72 8.10
N ARG A 945 10.93 25.88 8.16
CA ARG A 945 10.71 26.89 9.21
C ARG A 945 9.23 27.27 9.42
N ARG A 946 8.42 27.26 8.35
CA ARG A 946 6.95 27.45 8.44
C ARG A 946 6.26 26.33 9.21
N LYS A 947 6.73 25.09 9.07
CA LYS A 947 6.16 23.93 9.78
C LYS A 947 6.64 23.84 11.22
N ILE A 948 7.88 24.23 11.51
CA ILE A 948 8.39 24.36 12.90
C ILE A 948 7.65 25.48 13.63
N SER A 949 7.50 26.66 13.00
CA SER A 949 6.62 27.76 13.45
C SER A 949 5.21 27.26 13.83
N GLN A 950 4.56 26.46 12.97
CA GLN A 950 3.25 25.85 13.26
C GLN A 950 3.23 24.77 14.36
N ILE A 951 4.38 24.19 14.74
CA ILE A 951 4.47 23.21 15.83
C ILE A 951 4.65 23.91 17.19
N VAL A 952 5.31 25.06 17.18
CA VAL A 952 5.78 25.80 18.36
C VAL A 952 4.91 27.02 18.72
N GLY A 953 4.27 27.66 17.74
CA GLY A 953 3.47 28.89 17.93
C GLY A 953 4.18 30.19 17.50
N ILE A 954 5.48 30.14 17.21
CA ILE A 954 6.32 31.33 16.97
C ILE A 954 6.34 31.85 15.52
N PRO A 955 6.69 33.13 15.31
CA PRO A 955 7.03 33.69 14.01
C PRO A 955 8.05 32.85 13.21
N PRO A 956 7.92 32.73 11.86
CA PRO A 956 8.84 31.95 11.03
C PRO A 956 10.32 32.39 11.05
N ALA A 957 10.62 33.60 11.54
CA ALA A 957 11.98 34.09 11.77
C ALA A 957 12.61 33.50 13.05
N GLN A 958 11.84 33.34 14.13
CA GLN A 958 12.31 32.68 15.36
C GLN A 958 12.49 31.18 15.14
N ALA A 959 11.59 30.54 14.37
CA ALA A 959 11.72 29.13 14.00
C ALA A 959 13.00 28.84 13.18
N GLU A 960 13.51 29.82 12.43
CA GLU A 960 14.82 29.74 11.75
C GLU A 960 15.98 29.75 12.75
N VAL A 961 15.89 30.50 13.85
CA VAL A 961 16.91 30.52 14.93
C VAL A 961 17.01 29.16 15.60
N ILE A 962 15.87 28.53 15.95
CA ILE A 962 15.85 27.18 16.56
C ILE A 962 16.48 26.13 15.62
N ILE A 963 16.17 26.17 14.32
CA ILE A 963 16.77 25.28 13.32
C ILE A 963 18.30 25.47 13.25
N ARG A 964 18.76 26.72 13.26
CA ARG A 964 20.20 27.05 13.23
C ARG A 964 20.92 26.69 14.52
N ALA A 965 20.28 26.85 15.68
CA ALA A 965 20.83 26.41 16.96
C ALA A 965 21.06 24.89 16.96
N LEU A 966 20.07 24.11 16.50
CA LEU A 966 20.19 22.66 16.37
C LEU A 966 21.35 22.27 15.43
N PHE A 967 21.43 22.82 14.22
CA PHE A 967 22.54 22.47 13.31
C PHE A 967 23.90 23.04 13.73
N SER A 968 23.95 24.11 14.53
CA SER A 968 25.19 24.60 15.13
C SER A 968 25.69 23.71 16.27
N MET A 969 24.77 23.07 17.01
CA MET A 969 25.09 22.09 18.04
C MET A 969 25.44 20.70 17.48
N PHE A 970 24.75 20.30 16.41
CA PHE A 970 24.85 18.98 15.80
C PHE A 970 25.28 19.11 14.32
N PRO A 971 26.50 19.60 14.04
CA PRO A 971 26.92 20.01 12.70
C PRO A 971 27.20 18.84 11.74
N THR A 972 27.16 17.58 12.18
CA THR A 972 27.21 16.44 11.24
C THR A 972 25.83 15.98 10.78
N ILE A 973 24.76 16.29 11.53
CA ILE A 973 23.37 16.05 11.11
C ILE A 973 23.05 16.78 9.80
N GLU A 974 23.39 18.07 9.70
CA GLU A 974 23.18 18.83 8.46
C GLU A 974 24.01 18.26 7.29
N LYS A 975 25.24 17.80 7.56
CA LYS A 975 26.11 17.16 6.58
C LYS A 975 25.52 15.82 6.10
N TYR A 976 24.93 15.02 6.99
CA TYR A 976 24.24 13.78 6.65
C TYR A 976 23.01 14.02 5.76
N ILE A 977 22.17 15.01 6.10
CA ILE A 977 21.02 15.42 5.29
C ILE A 977 21.50 15.79 3.89
N ARG A 978 22.44 16.73 3.77
CA ARG A 978 22.99 17.18 2.47
C ARG A 978 23.65 16.07 1.66
N ARG A 979 24.46 15.20 2.29
CA ARG A 979 25.03 14.01 1.63
C ARG A 979 23.95 13.08 1.08
N THR A 980 22.85 12.89 1.81
CA THR A 980 21.73 12.06 1.38
C THR A 980 20.95 12.71 0.22
N GLU A 981 20.79 14.04 0.21
CA GLU A 981 20.23 14.75 -0.96
C GLU A 981 21.10 14.62 -2.22
N GLU A 982 22.43 14.69 -2.09
CA GLU A 982 23.34 14.45 -3.23
C GLU A 982 23.42 12.97 -3.63
N GLN A 983 23.34 12.03 -2.69
CA GLN A 983 23.22 10.59 -2.97
C GLN A 983 21.99 10.32 -3.85
N VAL A 984 20.85 10.92 -3.50
CA VAL A 984 19.63 10.92 -4.32
C VAL A 984 19.90 11.50 -5.70
N LYS A 985 20.45 12.71 -5.80
CA LYS A 985 20.73 13.41 -7.08
C LYS A 985 21.64 12.62 -8.03
N LEU A 986 22.67 11.97 -7.50
CA LEU A 986 23.70 11.28 -8.30
C LEU A 986 23.31 9.84 -8.65
N LEU A 987 22.80 9.06 -7.69
CA LEU A 987 22.48 7.65 -7.90
C LEU A 987 21.06 7.42 -8.44
N GLY A 988 20.13 8.34 -8.14
CA GLY A 988 18.69 8.11 -8.27
C GLY A 988 18.13 7.16 -7.20
N MET A 989 18.84 6.97 -6.07
CA MET A 989 18.47 6.06 -5.00
C MET A 989 19.20 6.36 -3.68
N VAL A 990 18.72 5.76 -2.59
CA VAL A 990 19.45 5.58 -1.33
C VAL A 990 19.43 4.12 -0.89
N GLU A 991 20.36 3.76 -0.01
CA GLU A 991 20.52 2.40 0.54
C GLU A 991 20.66 2.48 2.08
N THR A 992 20.14 1.49 2.81
CA THR A 992 20.36 1.31 4.25
C THR A 992 21.66 0.55 4.55
N PHE A 993 22.10 0.51 5.82
CA PHE A 993 23.19 -0.38 6.27
C PHE A 993 22.94 -1.87 5.93
N PHE A 994 21.67 -2.30 5.86
CA PHE A 994 21.27 -3.65 5.46
C PHE A 994 21.14 -3.86 3.94
N GLY A 995 21.42 -2.84 3.13
CA GLY A 995 21.31 -2.94 1.68
C GLY A 995 19.91 -2.74 1.11
N ARG A 996 18.90 -2.41 1.92
CA ARG A 996 17.54 -2.09 1.48
C ARG A 996 17.54 -0.77 0.70
N ARG A 997 16.82 -0.70 -0.43
CA ARG A 997 16.92 0.41 -1.39
C ARG A 997 15.60 1.13 -1.65
N ARG A 998 15.64 2.47 -1.64
CA ARG A 998 14.58 3.33 -2.20
C ARG A 998 15.09 4.04 -3.45
N ARG A 999 14.32 4.03 -4.54
CA ARG A 999 14.67 4.62 -5.84
C ARG A 999 13.82 5.88 -6.11
N PHE A 1000 14.36 6.84 -6.86
CA PHE A 1000 13.73 8.13 -7.15
C PHE A 1000 13.91 8.52 -8.63
N ASP A 1001 12.81 8.66 -9.38
CA ASP A 1001 12.84 9.10 -10.79
C ASP A 1001 12.99 10.63 -10.90
N LEU A 1002 14.19 11.13 -10.54
CA LEU A 1002 14.48 12.56 -10.45
C LEU A 1002 14.37 13.33 -11.79
N LYS A 1003 14.48 12.63 -12.91
CA LYS A 1003 14.46 13.23 -14.26
C LYS A 1003 13.13 13.91 -14.58
N ARG A 1004 12.07 13.63 -13.81
CA ARG A 1004 10.70 14.08 -14.03
C ARG A 1004 10.12 14.93 -12.89
N LEU A 1005 10.93 15.31 -11.88
CA LEU A 1005 10.43 15.98 -10.67
C LEU A 1005 10.57 17.51 -10.72
N THR A 1006 9.46 18.21 -10.41
CA THR A 1006 9.42 19.65 -10.08
C THR A 1006 10.13 19.95 -8.76
N TYR A 1007 10.45 21.21 -8.47
CA TYR A 1007 11.14 21.61 -7.23
C TYR A 1007 10.44 21.12 -5.96
N SER A 1008 9.11 21.25 -5.88
CA SER A 1008 8.31 20.76 -4.74
C SER A 1008 8.39 19.23 -4.60
N MET A 1009 8.34 18.50 -5.73
CA MET A 1009 8.47 17.04 -5.75
C MET A 1009 9.88 16.57 -5.36
N ARG A 1010 10.93 17.31 -5.74
CA ARG A 1010 12.32 17.06 -5.27
C ARG A 1010 12.44 17.27 -3.76
N SER A 1011 11.90 18.38 -3.23
CA SER A 1011 11.85 18.62 -1.77
C SER A 1011 11.07 17.53 -1.01
N LYS A 1012 10.05 16.92 -1.62
CA LYS A 1012 9.36 15.75 -1.05
C LYS A 1012 10.27 14.50 -1.10
N ALA A 1013 10.86 14.18 -2.25
CA ALA A 1013 11.74 13.03 -2.45
C ALA A 1013 12.96 13.05 -1.52
N ASN A 1014 13.63 14.19 -1.38
CA ASN A 1014 14.78 14.37 -0.49
C ASN A 1014 14.45 14.02 0.97
N ARG A 1015 13.31 14.52 1.48
CA ARG A 1015 12.84 14.18 2.84
C ARG A 1015 12.50 12.70 2.95
N GLN A 1016 11.78 12.13 1.98
CA GLN A 1016 11.51 10.69 1.93
C GLN A 1016 12.80 9.86 1.93
N ALA A 1017 13.91 10.35 1.35
CA ALA A 1017 15.20 9.67 1.34
C ALA A 1017 15.92 9.70 2.69
N VAL A 1018 15.94 10.85 3.36
CA VAL A 1018 16.48 11.01 4.72
C VAL A 1018 15.69 10.14 5.70
N ASN A 1019 14.35 10.24 5.68
CA ASN A 1019 13.47 9.43 6.51
C ASN A 1019 13.67 7.93 6.26
N PHE A 1020 13.63 7.47 5.01
CA PHE A 1020 13.75 6.05 4.66
C PHE A 1020 15.00 5.40 5.26
N LYS A 1021 16.16 6.06 5.15
CA LYS A 1021 17.42 5.52 5.71
C LYS A 1021 17.33 5.28 7.21
N ILE A 1022 16.70 6.20 7.95
CA ILE A 1022 16.47 6.05 9.40
C ILE A 1022 15.43 4.96 9.67
N GLN A 1023 14.20 5.17 9.20
CA GLN A 1023 13.03 4.39 9.58
C GLN A 1023 13.12 2.92 9.13
N SER A 1024 13.63 2.67 7.92
CA SER A 1024 13.81 1.30 7.45
C SER A 1024 14.99 0.60 8.10
N THR A 1025 16.05 1.30 8.51
CA THR A 1025 17.13 0.68 9.32
C THR A 1025 16.61 0.33 10.72
N SER A 1026 15.84 1.22 11.36
CA SER A 1026 15.19 0.96 12.66
C SER A 1026 14.30 -0.28 12.60
N SER A 1027 13.41 -0.34 11.60
CA SER A 1027 12.53 -1.50 11.39
C SER A 1027 13.29 -2.78 11.02
N ASP A 1028 14.34 -2.69 10.19
CA ASP A 1028 15.20 -3.84 9.87
C ASP A 1028 15.99 -4.36 11.09
N MET A 1029 16.27 -3.52 12.11
CA MET A 1029 16.86 -3.91 13.41
C MET A 1029 15.83 -4.53 14.35
N VAL A 1030 14.68 -3.87 14.57
CA VAL A 1030 13.58 -4.37 15.44
C VAL A 1030 13.12 -5.75 14.98
N LEU A 1031 12.92 -5.95 13.68
CA LEU A 1031 12.58 -7.26 13.11
C LEU A 1031 13.71 -8.28 13.30
N ASN A 1032 14.98 -7.86 13.29
CA ASN A 1032 16.11 -8.76 13.52
C ASN A 1032 16.17 -9.27 14.97
N VAL A 1033 15.90 -8.39 15.94
CA VAL A 1033 15.81 -8.72 17.37
C VAL A 1033 14.62 -9.62 17.64
N MET A 1034 13.44 -9.30 17.09
CA MET A 1034 12.25 -10.15 17.16
C MET A 1034 12.52 -11.58 16.65
N CYS A 1035 13.15 -11.72 15.48
CA CYS A 1035 13.55 -13.03 14.93
C CYS A 1035 14.69 -13.73 15.72
N LYS A 1036 15.33 -13.04 16.65
CA LYS A 1036 16.42 -13.55 17.49
C LYS A 1036 15.96 -13.95 18.88
N MET A 1037 14.91 -13.30 19.41
CA MET A 1037 14.30 -13.61 20.69
C MET A 1037 13.26 -14.74 20.62
N GLU A 1038 12.64 -15.04 19.46
CA GLU A 1038 11.56 -16.04 19.37
C GLU A 1038 11.98 -17.45 19.84
N GLU A 1039 12.94 -18.09 19.18
CA GLU A 1039 13.35 -19.46 19.53
C GLU A 1039 13.86 -19.59 20.99
N PRO A 1040 14.70 -18.68 21.53
CA PRO A 1040 15.10 -18.71 22.94
C PRO A 1040 13.94 -18.45 23.91
N LEU A 1041 13.07 -17.46 23.66
CA LEU A 1041 11.89 -17.19 24.48
C LEU A 1041 11.02 -18.46 24.62
N ARG A 1042 10.81 -19.14 23.49
CA ARG A 1042 9.99 -20.34 23.39
C ARG A 1042 10.65 -21.60 23.97
N ARG A 1043 11.98 -21.71 23.90
CA ARG A 1043 12.74 -22.87 24.36
C ARG A 1043 13.08 -22.78 25.85
N ASP A 1044 13.58 -21.64 26.31
CA ASP A 1044 14.19 -21.47 27.64
C ASP A 1044 13.16 -21.00 28.67
N PHE A 1045 12.24 -20.12 28.27
CA PHE A 1045 11.24 -19.49 29.16
C PHE A 1045 9.80 -19.94 28.85
N ARG A 1046 9.63 -20.93 27.96
CA ARG A 1046 8.33 -21.47 27.48
C ARG A 1046 7.37 -20.41 26.89
N GLY A 1047 7.87 -19.22 26.61
CA GLY A 1047 7.06 -18.06 26.22
C GLY A 1047 6.65 -18.07 24.74
N ARG A 1048 5.71 -17.19 24.39
CA ARG A 1048 5.13 -17.10 23.04
C ARG A 1048 5.11 -15.64 22.58
N MET A 1049 5.59 -15.37 21.37
CA MET A 1049 5.46 -14.04 20.76
C MET A 1049 4.05 -13.84 20.20
N LEU A 1050 3.47 -12.67 20.46
CA LEU A 1050 2.05 -12.39 20.22
C LEU A 1050 1.83 -11.33 19.14
N ILE A 1051 2.44 -10.14 19.29
CA ILE A 1051 2.26 -9.04 18.34
C ILE A 1051 3.48 -8.11 18.32
N THR A 1052 3.78 -7.50 17.17
CA THR A 1052 4.74 -6.39 17.06
C THR A 1052 4.03 -5.11 16.65
N VAL A 1053 4.34 -4.00 17.32
CA VAL A 1053 3.68 -2.69 17.15
C VAL A 1053 4.75 -1.60 17.15
N HIS A 1054 4.96 -0.95 16.01
CA HIS A 1054 6.02 0.05 15.81
C HIS A 1054 7.42 -0.51 16.11
N ASP A 1055 8.05 -0.05 17.20
CA ASP A 1055 9.38 -0.49 17.64
C ASP A 1055 9.30 -1.47 18.84
N SER A 1056 8.10 -2.01 19.13
CA SER A 1056 7.82 -2.93 20.25
C SER A 1056 7.49 -4.36 19.83
N VAL A 1057 7.78 -5.31 20.72
CA VAL A 1057 7.48 -6.75 20.63
C VAL A 1057 6.76 -7.19 21.90
N VAL A 1058 5.55 -7.72 21.76
CA VAL A 1058 4.68 -8.21 22.84
C VAL A 1058 4.70 -9.74 22.84
N PHE A 1059 4.79 -10.31 24.03
CA PHE A 1059 4.90 -11.74 24.29
C PHE A 1059 4.10 -12.15 25.54
N GLU A 1060 4.00 -13.45 25.79
CA GLU A 1060 3.52 -14.03 27.04
C GLU A 1060 4.50 -15.09 27.57
N LEU A 1061 4.55 -15.28 28.88
CA LEU A 1061 5.41 -16.26 29.57
C LEU A 1061 4.83 -16.68 30.94
N PRO A 1062 5.21 -17.83 31.51
CA PRO A 1062 4.95 -18.18 32.91
C PRO A 1062 5.55 -17.17 33.90
N LYS A 1063 4.86 -16.93 35.02
CA LYS A 1063 5.25 -15.95 36.06
C LYS A 1063 6.62 -16.24 36.68
N GLU A 1064 6.98 -17.52 36.82
CA GLU A 1064 8.28 -17.99 37.35
C GLU A 1064 9.52 -17.40 36.63
N TYR A 1065 9.39 -17.00 35.36
CA TYR A 1065 10.50 -16.46 34.57
C TYR A 1065 10.57 -14.92 34.51
N VAL A 1066 9.64 -14.20 35.17
CA VAL A 1066 9.53 -12.74 35.04
C VAL A 1066 10.80 -12.00 35.49
N SER A 1067 11.44 -12.47 36.56
CA SER A 1067 12.69 -11.91 37.09
C SER A 1067 13.86 -11.98 36.11
N GLN A 1068 13.83 -12.90 35.14
CA GLN A 1068 14.89 -13.11 34.16
C GLN A 1068 14.72 -12.27 32.87
N MET A 1069 13.56 -11.62 32.69
CA MET A 1069 13.24 -10.85 31.49
C MET A 1069 14.14 -9.62 31.23
N PRO A 1070 14.63 -8.86 32.23
CA PRO A 1070 15.56 -7.76 32.00
C PRO A 1070 16.87 -8.21 31.36
N ASP A 1071 17.48 -9.29 31.88
CA ASP A 1071 18.72 -9.85 31.33
C ASP A 1071 18.50 -10.50 29.95
N PHE A 1072 17.38 -11.20 29.75
CA PHE A 1072 17.00 -11.74 28.45
C PHE A 1072 16.92 -10.64 27.36
N VAL A 1073 16.26 -9.52 27.68
CA VAL A 1073 16.14 -8.37 26.77
C VAL A 1073 17.48 -7.66 26.59
N GLN A 1074 18.32 -7.58 27.62
CA GLN A 1074 19.67 -7.02 27.51
C GLN A 1074 20.59 -7.88 26.61
N ASP A 1075 20.53 -9.20 26.71
CA ASP A 1075 21.38 -10.11 25.92
C ASP A 1075 21.01 -10.14 24.44
N TYR A 1076 19.73 -10.37 24.12
CA TYR A 1076 19.26 -10.52 22.75
C TYR A 1076 18.93 -9.18 22.08
N GLY A 1077 18.48 -8.19 22.85
CA GLY A 1077 18.10 -6.87 22.37
C GLY A 1077 19.25 -5.86 22.32
N VAL A 1078 20.30 -6.02 23.13
CA VAL A 1078 21.40 -5.05 23.24
C VAL A 1078 22.78 -5.66 22.95
N LYS A 1079 23.23 -6.69 23.70
CA LYS A 1079 24.59 -7.26 23.55
C LYS A 1079 24.80 -7.86 22.16
N GLN A 1080 23.96 -8.82 21.75
CA GLN A 1080 24.04 -9.44 20.41
C GLN A 1080 23.81 -8.43 19.27
N VAL A 1081 23.09 -7.34 19.52
CA VAL A 1081 22.86 -6.28 18.52
C VAL A 1081 24.11 -5.44 18.30
N ALA A 1082 24.85 -5.12 19.36
CA ALA A 1082 26.14 -4.44 19.27
C ALA A 1082 27.20 -5.32 18.57
N GLU A 1083 27.28 -6.61 18.92
CA GLU A 1083 28.16 -7.59 18.27
C GLU A 1083 27.86 -7.74 16.77
N ARG A 1084 26.57 -7.85 16.41
CA ARG A 1084 26.14 -8.07 15.03
C ARG A 1084 26.23 -6.81 14.17
N PHE A 1085 26.08 -5.63 14.77
CA PHE A 1085 26.04 -4.34 14.07
C PHE A 1085 27.10 -3.35 14.62
N PRO A 1086 28.41 -3.64 14.50
CA PRO A 1086 29.49 -2.81 15.03
C PRO A 1086 29.64 -1.43 14.36
N TRP A 1087 28.77 -1.10 13.41
CA TRP A 1087 28.59 0.25 12.85
C TRP A 1087 27.67 1.15 13.70
N MET A 1088 27.00 0.60 14.72
CA MET A 1088 26.26 1.37 15.72
C MET A 1088 27.23 1.97 16.76
N PRO A 1089 27.34 3.31 16.88
CA PRO A 1089 28.22 3.98 17.85
C PRO A 1089 27.63 4.09 19.26
N VAL A 1090 26.42 3.55 19.45
CA VAL A 1090 25.61 3.63 20.67
C VAL A 1090 24.87 2.30 20.87
N PRO A 1091 24.65 1.83 22.12
CA PRO A 1091 23.81 0.67 22.39
C PRO A 1091 22.40 0.82 21.82
N PHE A 1092 21.78 -0.28 21.37
CA PHE A 1092 20.38 -0.29 20.91
C PHE A 1092 19.46 -0.79 22.04
N GLU A 1093 19.32 0.04 23.09
CA GLU A 1093 18.60 -0.33 24.31
C GLU A 1093 17.09 -0.54 24.11
N TRP A 1094 16.50 -1.29 25.04
CA TRP A 1094 15.06 -1.52 25.16
C TRP A 1094 14.58 -1.19 26.59
N ASP A 1095 13.29 -0.92 26.75
CA ASP A 1095 12.56 -1.15 28.01
C ASP A 1095 11.88 -2.51 27.97
N VAL A 1096 11.60 -3.11 29.14
CA VAL A 1096 10.72 -4.27 29.27
C VAL A 1096 9.72 -4.04 30.40
N GLU A 1097 8.44 -4.22 30.07
CA GLU A 1097 7.31 -4.10 30.99
C GLU A 1097 6.50 -5.41 31.00
N VAL A 1098 5.91 -5.76 32.15
CA VAL A 1098 5.11 -6.99 32.35
C VAL A 1098 3.83 -6.70 33.14
N GLY A 1099 2.82 -7.55 32.99
CA GLY A 1099 1.56 -7.44 33.74
C GLY A 1099 0.49 -8.49 33.40
N PRO A 1100 -0.63 -8.51 34.13
CA PRO A 1100 -1.71 -9.50 33.94
C PRO A 1100 -2.49 -9.32 32.62
N SER A 1101 -2.38 -8.14 31.99
CA SER A 1101 -2.91 -7.87 30.66
C SER A 1101 -2.01 -6.89 29.92
N TYR A 1102 -2.17 -6.81 28.59
CA TYR A 1102 -1.47 -5.82 27.76
C TYR A 1102 -1.85 -4.35 28.13
N GLY A 1103 -2.90 -4.16 28.93
CA GLY A 1103 -3.30 -2.85 29.45
C GLY A 1103 -2.67 -2.47 30.78
N GLU A 1104 -2.12 -3.42 31.51
CA GLU A 1104 -1.70 -3.28 32.92
C GLU A 1104 -0.22 -3.60 33.09
N LEU A 1105 0.57 -3.23 32.07
CA LEU A 1105 2.01 -3.40 32.10
C LEU A 1105 2.66 -2.38 33.05
N THR A 1106 3.67 -2.84 33.77
CA THR A 1106 4.51 -2.09 34.70
C THR A 1106 5.97 -2.51 34.52
N SER A 1107 6.94 -1.79 35.09
CA SER A 1107 8.33 -2.27 35.10
C SER A 1107 8.42 -3.62 35.81
N VAL A 1108 9.35 -4.49 35.38
CA VAL A 1108 9.58 -5.80 36.01
C VAL A 1108 9.85 -5.64 37.52
N GLU A 1109 10.59 -4.60 37.91
CA GLU A 1109 10.82 -4.23 39.31
C GLU A 1109 9.53 -3.99 40.09
N ASN A 1110 8.60 -3.17 39.56
CA ASN A 1110 7.33 -2.91 40.23
C ASN A 1110 6.46 -4.17 40.31
N TYR A 1111 6.38 -4.94 39.22
CA TYR A 1111 5.61 -6.19 39.21
C TYR A 1111 6.13 -7.19 40.26
N LEU A 1112 7.44 -7.31 40.42
CA LEU A 1112 8.05 -8.17 41.44
C LEU A 1112 7.87 -7.63 42.86
N ASN A 1113 7.89 -6.31 43.06
CA ASN A 1113 7.58 -5.70 44.36
C ASN A 1113 6.12 -5.96 44.78
N ASP A 1114 5.18 -5.97 43.82
CA ASP A 1114 3.77 -6.30 44.05
C ASP A 1114 3.50 -7.81 44.15
N ASN A 1115 4.39 -8.67 43.63
CA ASN A 1115 4.26 -10.14 43.57
C ASN A 1115 5.60 -10.81 43.99
N PRO A 1116 6.03 -10.68 45.27
CA PRO A 1116 7.38 -11.02 45.71
C PRO A 1116 7.73 -12.51 45.64
N GLU A 1117 6.74 -13.40 45.52
CA GLU A 1117 6.93 -14.84 45.36
C GLU A 1117 7.73 -15.20 44.09
N TYR A 1118 7.73 -14.34 43.06
CA TYR A 1118 8.49 -14.57 41.82
C TYR A 1118 9.92 -13.99 41.84
N ILE A 1119 10.37 -13.44 42.98
CA ILE A 1119 11.75 -12.94 43.13
C ILE A 1119 12.76 -14.08 43.32
N GLN A 1120 12.36 -15.21 43.92
CA GLN A 1120 13.24 -16.34 44.28
C GLN A 1120 12.71 -17.70 43.77
N GLY A 1121 12.16 -17.72 42.55
CA GLY A 1121 11.67 -18.96 41.94
C GLY A 1121 12.78 -19.90 41.46
N ASP A 1122 13.22 -20.83 42.32
CA ASP A 1122 13.91 -22.05 41.86
C ASP A 1122 12.95 -22.87 40.98
N ALA A 1123 13.36 -23.17 39.75
CA ALA A 1123 12.46 -23.64 38.69
C ALA A 1123 12.14 -25.16 38.69
N ASP A 1124 12.55 -25.89 39.74
CA ASP A 1124 12.78 -27.35 39.65
C ASP A 1124 11.82 -28.28 40.43
N GLU A 1125 11.00 -27.80 41.39
CA GLU A 1125 10.25 -28.73 42.30
C GLU A 1125 8.79 -29.05 41.94
N HIS A 1126 8.18 -28.49 40.89
CA HIS A 1126 6.73 -28.64 40.61
C HIS A 1126 6.38 -29.16 39.20
N LEU A 1127 7.17 -30.09 38.64
CA LEU A 1127 7.09 -30.40 37.21
C LEU A 1127 7.12 -31.89 36.80
N GLU A 1128 6.19 -32.75 37.28
CA GLU A 1128 6.07 -34.11 36.70
C GLU A 1128 4.66 -34.75 36.55
N GLN A 1129 3.56 -34.23 37.12
CA GLN A 1129 2.27 -34.96 37.12
C GLN A 1129 1.21 -34.52 36.10
N ASP A 1130 1.06 -33.24 35.76
CA ASP A 1130 -0.04 -32.76 34.89
C ASP A 1130 0.23 -32.83 33.36
N ILE A 1131 1.48 -33.10 32.94
CA ILE A 1131 1.96 -32.73 31.59
C ILE A 1131 1.59 -33.74 30.48
N ARG A 1132 0.84 -34.81 30.76
CA ARG A 1132 0.49 -35.86 29.77
C ARG A 1132 -0.87 -35.74 29.08
N SER A 1133 -1.76 -34.84 29.50
CA SER A 1133 -3.12 -34.71 28.94
C SER A 1133 -3.25 -33.66 27.85
N GLU A 1134 -2.75 -32.43 28.05
CA GLU A 1134 -3.05 -31.29 27.16
C GLU A 1134 -2.10 -31.14 25.96
N PHE A 1135 -0.93 -31.80 25.95
CA PHE A 1135 0.07 -31.69 24.87
C PHE A 1135 -0.16 -32.60 23.65
N ILE A 1136 -1.29 -33.29 23.57
CA ILE A 1136 -1.62 -34.20 22.46
C ILE A 1136 -2.64 -33.57 21.48
N ASP A 1137 -3.54 -32.70 21.93
CA ASP A 1137 -4.71 -32.28 21.14
C ASP A 1137 -4.47 -31.02 20.24
N ILE A 1138 -3.22 -30.81 19.83
CA ILE A 1138 -2.84 -29.97 18.69
C ILE A 1138 -1.88 -30.76 17.78
N GLY A 1139 -2.21 -32.04 17.51
CA GLY A 1139 -1.23 -32.97 16.95
C GLY A 1139 -1.75 -34.32 16.43
N ASN A 1140 -2.94 -34.39 15.84
CA ASN A 1140 -3.33 -35.44 14.88
C ASN A 1140 -3.54 -34.82 13.48
#